data_AF-A0A0D2UB87-F1
#
_entry.id   AF-A0A0D2UB87-F1
#
_cell.length_a   1.000
_cell.length_b   1.000
_cell.length_c   1.000
_cell.angle_alpha   90.00
_cell.angle_beta   90.00
_cell.angle_gamma   90.00
#
_symmetry.space_group_name_H-M   'P 1'
#
loop_
_entity.id
_entity.type
_entity.pdbx_description
1 polymer ?
#
loop_
_entity_poly.entity_id
_entity_poly.type
_entity_poly.pdbx_seq_one_letter_code
_entity_poly.pdbx_strand_id
1 'polypeptide(L)'
;MSFLRRRKGTDSSKSQNLRCSIVKEDEKNNLYESPRKESYNSKKWSCWDSCCWFIGFVCSVWWFLLLLYNTMPASIPQYVTEAITGPLTDPPGVKLRKEGLTVNHPVVFVPGIVTGGLELWEGHQCAEGLFRKRLWGGSFGELYKRPLCWAQHMSLDNETGLDPPGIRVRPVSGLVAADYFAAGYFVWAVLIANLAQIGYEEKTMYMAAYDWRLSFQNTEVRDQTLSRIKSNIELMVATNGGKKVVVIPHSMGVLYFLHFMKWVEAPPPTGGGGGSEWCAKHIKAVMNIGGPFLGVPKSVSGLFSVEARDIAIARTFAPGFLDKDVFGLQTFQHLMRMTRTWDSTMSMIPKGGETIWGGLDWSPEGSSFNCGAKTLRNNSINNTDQIPNINLANMKNVNYGRIISFGKDVAEAHSSKIERVDLLDSMKADMLANLTNCDIWIEYHDIGDHRIKAVADYKVYTAGSILDLLHFVSPKLMARGGAHFSYGIADNLDDPNYQHYKYWSNPLETKLPDAPDMEIYSMYGVGIPTERAYVYKVTTATDCSIPFQIDTSAEGGSEDSCLKGGVFSADGDETVPVLSAGLMAAKGWRGKTRFNPSGIPTYIREYSHAPPANLLEGRGTQSGAHVDIMGNFALIEDVIRVAAGATGKELGGDHVYSDIFKWAERINLQL
;
A
#
# COMPACT_ATOMS: atom_id res chain seq x y z
N MET A 1 52.94 -38.38 -14.06
CA MET A 1 54.06 -38.36 -15.03
C MET A 1 54.22 -36.94 -15.54
N SER A 2 55.46 -36.46 -15.60
CA SER A 2 55.89 -35.22 -16.28
C SER A 2 55.40 -35.17 -17.75
N PHE A 3 55.45 -34.08 -18.52
CA PHE A 3 56.40 -32.95 -18.60
C PHE A 3 55.83 -31.88 -19.58
N LEU A 4 56.13 -30.60 -19.28
CA LEU A 4 56.64 -29.54 -20.17
C LEU A 4 55.83 -28.88 -21.33
N ARG A 5 55.81 -27.53 -21.22
CA ARG A 5 56.07 -26.42 -22.19
C ARG A 5 54.85 -25.51 -22.46
N ARG A 6 54.93 -24.18 -22.70
CA ARG A 6 55.92 -23.07 -22.52
C ARG A 6 55.32 -21.82 -23.18
N ARG A 7 55.29 -20.65 -22.49
CA ARG A 7 55.30 -19.23 -23.00
C ARG A 7 54.07 -18.78 -23.86
N LYS A 8 53.70 -17.49 -24.02
CA LYS A 8 54.33 -16.16 -23.88
C LYS A 8 53.26 -15.03 -24.04
N GLY A 9 53.63 -13.79 -23.67
CA GLY A 9 53.06 -12.50 -24.14
C GLY A 9 53.20 -11.46 -23.01
N THR A 10 54.11 -10.48 -22.91
CA THR A 10 54.59 -9.34 -23.74
C THR A 10 53.51 -8.38 -24.23
N ASP A 11 53.32 -7.30 -23.47
CA ASP A 11 52.68 -6.03 -23.84
C ASP A 11 53.74 -4.91 -23.94
N SER A 12 53.59 -4.03 -24.92
CA SER A 12 54.31 -2.76 -24.99
C SER A 12 53.50 -1.67 -25.69
N SER A 13 53.22 -0.58 -24.96
CA SER A 13 53.20 0.84 -25.41
C SER A 13 52.10 1.25 -26.43
N LYS A 14 51.56 2.48 -26.50
CA LYS A 14 51.92 3.81 -26.01
C LYS A 14 50.81 4.80 -26.44
N SER A 15 50.57 5.87 -25.66
CA SER A 15 50.25 7.25 -26.12
C SER A 15 48.84 7.51 -26.75
N GLN A 16 48.13 8.66 -26.64
CA GLN A 16 48.42 10.02 -26.17
C GLN A 16 47.13 10.90 -26.13
N ASN A 17 47.13 11.91 -25.21
CA ASN A 17 46.74 13.34 -25.34
C ASN A 17 45.28 13.84 -25.44
N LEU A 18 44.93 14.77 -24.53
CA LEU A 18 44.65 16.23 -24.72
C LEU A 18 44.30 16.83 -23.33
N ARG A 19 45.13 17.64 -22.63
CA ARG A 19 45.61 19.04 -22.76
C ARG A 19 44.61 20.14 -22.33
N CYS A 20 44.97 20.90 -21.29
CA CYS A 20 44.73 22.35 -21.12
C CYS A 20 45.64 22.87 -19.96
N SER A 21 46.88 23.30 -20.18
CA SER A 21 47.40 24.68 -20.42
C SER A 21 47.02 25.76 -19.40
N ILE A 22 48.04 26.37 -18.77
CA ILE A 22 48.32 27.81 -18.49
C ILE A 22 49.68 27.86 -17.71
N VAL A 23 50.83 28.17 -18.35
CA VAL A 23 51.55 29.49 -18.44
C VAL A 23 51.94 30.04 -17.07
N LYS A 24 53.15 29.74 -16.57
CA LYS A 24 54.43 30.51 -16.58
C LYS A 24 54.48 31.73 -15.63
N GLU A 25 55.44 31.69 -14.70
CA GLU A 25 56.31 32.83 -14.39
C GLU A 25 57.67 32.34 -13.88
N ASP A 26 58.73 32.86 -14.50
CA ASP A 26 60.14 32.66 -14.19
C ASP A 26 60.58 33.67 -13.11
N GLU A 27 61.56 33.33 -12.26
CA GLU A 27 62.88 34.01 -12.21
C GLU A 27 63.75 33.70 -10.96
N LYS A 28 65.00 33.33 -11.26
CA LYS A 28 66.30 33.76 -10.68
C LYS A 28 66.78 33.38 -9.27
N ASN A 29 67.82 32.53 -9.30
CA ASN A 29 69.22 32.77 -8.87
C ASN A 29 69.53 33.30 -7.43
N ASN A 30 70.23 32.51 -6.61
CA ASN A 30 71.71 32.59 -6.39
C ASN A 30 72.21 31.85 -5.12
N LEU A 31 73.28 31.05 -5.32
CA LEU A 31 74.53 30.88 -4.56
C LEU A 31 74.55 30.83 -3.00
N TYR A 32 75.00 29.70 -2.42
CA TYR A 32 76.28 29.51 -1.66
C TYR A 32 76.31 28.15 -0.91
N GLU A 33 77.48 27.50 -0.87
CA GLU A 33 77.72 26.13 -0.36
C GLU A 33 77.94 26.02 1.18
N SER A 34 77.37 24.93 1.75
CA SER A 34 77.86 24.08 2.88
C SER A 34 77.84 24.66 4.33
N PRO A 35 77.43 23.90 5.40
CA PRO A 35 77.83 22.51 5.65
C PRO A 35 76.73 21.54 6.16
N ARG A 36 77.04 20.24 6.06
CA ARG A 36 76.25 19.10 6.54
C ARG A 36 75.84 19.25 8.02
N LYS A 37 74.53 19.22 8.27
CA LYS A 37 73.93 18.85 9.56
C LYS A 37 73.07 17.60 9.38
N GLU A 38 73.06 16.82 10.44
CA GLU A 38 72.68 15.42 10.54
C GLU A 38 71.32 15.07 9.93
N SER A 39 71.30 13.88 9.32
CA SER A 39 70.11 13.19 8.81
C SER A 39 69.08 12.99 9.93
N TYR A 40 68.07 13.85 9.99
CA TYR A 40 66.76 13.47 10.50
C TYR A 40 65.92 13.01 9.31
N ASN A 41 65.74 11.70 9.23
CA ASN A 41 64.93 11.05 8.21
C ASN A 41 63.46 11.37 8.49
N SER A 42 62.97 12.53 8.02
CA SER A 42 61.53 12.81 8.03
C SER A 42 60.89 11.82 7.05
N LYS A 43 60.27 10.76 7.59
CA LYS A 43 59.42 9.86 6.79
C LYS A 43 58.40 10.74 6.06
N LYS A 44 58.57 10.89 4.75
CA LYS A 44 57.52 11.42 3.87
C LYS A 44 56.34 10.48 4.00
N TRP A 45 55.31 10.90 4.72
CA TRP A 45 54.02 10.22 4.69
C TRP A 45 53.56 10.18 3.25
N SER A 46 53.36 8.98 2.72
CA SER A 46 52.79 8.83 1.40
C SER A 46 51.31 9.25 1.46
N CYS A 47 50.75 9.71 0.35
CA CYS A 47 49.32 10.03 0.25
C CYS A 47 48.44 8.84 0.70
N TRP A 48 48.94 7.62 0.55
CA TRP A 48 48.31 6.39 1.05
C TRP A 48 48.29 6.30 2.57
N ASP A 49 49.37 6.67 3.26
CA ASP A 49 49.41 6.65 4.73
C ASP A 49 48.45 7.70 5.32
N SER A 50 48.35 8.88 4.69
CA SER A 50 47.41 9.93 5.10
C SER A 50 45.95 9.53 4.85
N CYS A 51 45.66 8.81 3.76
CA CYS A 51 44.32 8.32 3.44
C CYS A 51 43.88 7.20 4.40
N CYS A 52 44.76 6.24 4.69
CA CYS A 52 44.52 5.19 5.68
C CYS A 52 44.36 5.75 7.10
N TRP A 53 45.13 6.78 7.46
CA TRP A 53 44.98 7.47 8.75
C TRP A 53 43.67 8.24 8.83
N PHE A 54 43.25 8.91 7.76
CA PHE A 54 41.96 9.59 7.70
C PHE A 54 40.78 8.61 7.78
N ILE A 55 40.83 7.50 7.03
CA ILE A 55 39.82 6.43 7.11
C ILE A 55 39.79 5.83 8.52
N GLY A 56 40.96 5.54 9.10
CA GLY A 56 41.07 5.06 10.48
C GLY A 56 40.46 6.04 11.48
N PHE A 57 40.74 7.34 11.35
CA PHE A 57 40.18 8.39 12.19
C PHE A 57 38.66 8.49 12.04
N VAL A 58 38.13 8.48 10.82
CA VAL A 58 36.68 8.49 10.56
C VAL A 58 36.01 7.25 11.16
N CYS A 59 36.60 6.06 10.98
CA CYS A 59 36.11 4.83 11.59
C CYS A 59 36.14 4.91 13.13
N SER A 60 37.23 5.39 13.73
CA SER A 60 37.34 5.54 15.18
C SER A 60 36.35 6.57 15.73
N VAL A 61 36.15 7.70 15.05
CA VAL A 61 35.14 8.71 15.40
C VAL A 61 33.74 8.14 15.26
N TRP A 62 33.46 7.38 14.20
CA TRP A 62 32.17 6.72 14.00
C TRP A 62 31.88 5.70 15.11
N TRP A 63 32.85 4.84 15.44
CA TRP A 63 32.72 3.88 16.54
C TRP A 63 32.61 4.55 17.90
N PHE A 64 33.30 5.67 18.11
CA PHE A 64 33.19 6.46 19.33
C PHE A 64 31.82 7.15 19.45
N LEU A 65 31.30 7.73 18.37
CA LEU A 65 29.95 8.29 18.32
C LEU A 65 28.88 7.20 18.52
N LEU A 66 29.09 6.02 17.94
CA LEU A 66 28.22 4.87 18.15
C LEU A 66 28.27 4.38 19.61
N LEU A 67 29.44 4.35 20.22
CA LEU A 67 29.61 4.02 21.64
C LEU A 67 28.93 5.07 22.52
N LEU A 68 29.12 6.36 22.23
CA LEU A 68 28.45 7.47 22.93
C LEU A 68 26.93 7.39 22.79
N TYR A 69 26.43 7.05 21.59
CA TYR A 69 25.01 6.81 21.35
C TYR A 69 24.47 5.63 22.18
N ASN A 70 25.19 4.51 22.22
CA ASN A 70 24.79 3.33 22.99
C ASN A 70 24.98 3.49 24.51
N THR A 71 25.85 4.39 24.95
CA THR A 71 26.09 4.71 26.37
C THR A 71 25.29 5.92 26.84
N MET A 72 24.56 6.58 25.94
CA MET A 72 23.69 7.69 26.28
C MET A 72 22.54 7.17 27.15
N PRO A 73 22.36 7.68 28.38
CA PRO A 73 21.19 7.32 29.16
C PRO A 73 19.92 7.79 28.43
N ALA A 74 18.90 6.94 28.42
CA ALA A 74 17.64 7.16 27.70
C ALA A 74 16.92 8.47 28.06
N SER A 75 17.28 9.10 29.18
CA SER A 75 16.75 10.37 29.65
C SER A 75 17.26 11.60 28.89
N ILE A 76 18.45 11.55 28.26
CA ILE A 76 19.03 12.73 27.58
C ILE A 76 18.31 13.07 26.27
N PRO A 77 18.00 12.12 25.36
CA PRO A 77 17.19 12.41 24.18
C PRO A 77 15.82 12.98 24.56
N GLN A 78 15.23 12.45 25.63
CA GLN A 78 13.92 12.88 26.14
C GLN A 78 13.99 14.32 26.69
N TYR A 79 15.01 14.64 27.49
CA TYR A 79 15.26 15.99 28.02
C TYR A 79 15.56 17.02 26.92
N VAL A 80 16.37 16.64 25.93
CA VAL A 80 16.69 17.52 24.78
C VAL A 80 15.45 17.76 23.93
N THR A 81 14.63 16.73 23.70
CA THR A 81 13.37 16.87 22.97
C THR A 81 12.40 17.78 23.75
N GLU A 82 12.20 17.53 25.04
CA GLU A 82 11.34 18.33 25.92
C GLU A 82 11.79 19.80 26.05
N ALA A 83 13.11 20.05 26.07
CA ALA A 83 13.68 21.39 26.09
C ALA A 83 13.51 22.16 24.76
N ILE A 84 13.38 21.44 23.63
CA ILE A 84 13.22 22.03 22.29
C ILE A 84 11.73 22.18 21.91
N THR A 85 10.88 21.21 22.28
CA THR A 85 9.49 21.12 21.80
C THR A 85 8.43 21.42 22.87
N GLY A 86 8.82 21.63 24.13
CA GLY A 86 7.89 21.72 25.26
C GLY A 86 7.49 20.34 25.80
N PRO A 87 6.64 20.28 26.85
CA PRO A 87 6.25 19.03 27.49
C PRO A 87 5.60 18.08 26.47
N LEU A 88 6.09 16.84 26.41
CA LEU A 88 5.52 15.78 25.58
C LEU A 88 4.04 15.62 25.92
N THR A 89 3.17 15.79 24.92
CA THR A 89 1.74 15.47 25.08
C THR A 89 1.62 14.00 25.49
N ASP A 90 0.84 13.73 26.55
CA ASP A 90 0.60 12.36 27.00
C ASP A 90 0.14 11.50 25.81
N PRO A 91 0.69 10.28 25.64
CA PRO A 91 0.14 9.33 24.68
C PRO A 91 -1.36 9.11 24.95
N PRO A 92 -2.18 8.87 23.90
CA PRO A 92 -3.63 8.71 24.02
C PRO A 92 -4.08 7.79 25.17
N GLY A 93 -3.44 6.62 25.32
CA GLY A 93 -3.78 5.67 26.38
C GLY A 93 -3.53 6.20 27.79
N VAL A 94 -2.46 6.99 27.99
CA VAL A 94 -2.16 7.62 29.29
C VAL A 94 -3.15 8.74 29.59
N LYS A 95 -3.44 9.58 28.59
CA LYS A 95 -4.45 10.65 28.67
C LYS A 95 -5.82 10.07 29.06
N LEU A 96 -6.29 9.06 28.34
CA LEU A 96 -7.59 8.44 28.58
C LEU A 96 -7.67 7.68 29.91
N ARG A 97 -6.56 7.08 30.36
CA ARG A 97 -6.48 6.55 31.74
C ARG A 97 -6.66 7.66 32.78
N LYS A 98 -6.04 8.84 32.59
CA LYS A 98 -6.21 9.99 33.50
C LYS A 98 -7.65 10.51 33.50
N GLU A 99 -8.36 10.39 32.37
CA GLU A 99 -9.81 10.66 32.26
C GLU A 99 -10.68 9.57 32.92
N GLY A 100 -10.09 8.47 33.41
CA GLY A 100 -10.79 7.40 34.13
C GLY A 100 -11.35 6.29 33.24
N LEU A 101 -10.97 6.22 31.95
CA LEU A 101 -11.41 5.15 31.06
C LEU A 101 -10.74 3.82 31.44
N THR A 102 -11.52 2.76 31.39
CA THR A 102 -11.08 1.38 31.62
C THR A 102 -11.61 0.46 30.51
N VAL A 103 -11.03 -0.73 30.39
CA VAL A 103 -11.52 -1.79 29.52
C VAL A 103 -13.03 -2.06 29.71
N ASN A 104 -13.77 -2.21 28.59
CA ASN A 104 -15.22 -2.51 28.60
C ASN A 104 -15.58 -3.54 27.51
N HIS A 105 -15.33 -3.23 26.24
CA HIS A 105 -15.60 -4.15 25.13
C HIS A 105 -14.33 -4.87 24.69
N PRO A 106 -14.35 -6.21 24.48
CA PRO A 106 -13.22 -6.91 23.86
C PRO A 106 -12.93 -6.38 22.46
N VAL A 107 -11.66 -6.39 22.04
CA VAL A 107 -11.20 -5.82 20.77
C VAL A 107 -10.69 -6.91 19.83
N VAL A 108 -11.11 -6.86 18.57
CA VAL A 108 -10.67 -7.78 17.51
C VAL A 108 -9.98 -6.99 16.40
N PHE A 109 -8.71 -7.30 16.13
CA PHE A 109 -7.95 -6.69 15.04
C PHE A 109 -8.02 -7.56 13.78
N VAL A 110 -8.25 -6.95 12.62
CA VAL A 110 -8.26 -7.66 11.34
C VAL A 110 -7.23 -7.02 10.40
N PRO A 111 -6.11 -7.69 10.11
CA PRO A 111 -5.02 -7.11 9.33
C PRO A 111 -5.39 -6.92 7.86
N GLY A 112 -4.75 -5.95 7.21
CA GLY A 112 -4.80 -5.75 5.77
C GLY A 112 -3.83 -6.65 5.00
N ILE A 113 -3.80 -6.45 3.67
CA ILE A 113 -2.84 -7.13 2.81
C ILE A 113 -1.41 -6.85 3.29
N VAL A 114 -0.53 -7.84 3.22
CA VAL A 114 0.87 -7.75 3.64
C VAL A 114 1.15 -7.33 5.08
N THR A 115 0.15 -7.05 5.92
CA THR A 115 0.39 -6.56 7.30
C THR A 115 0.41 -7.66 8.36
N GLY A 116 0.03 -8.89 7.99
CA GLY A 116 0.16 -10.08 8.84
C GLY A 116 1.39 -10.90 8.48
N GLY A 117 2.09 -11.42 9.49
CA GLY A 117 3.24 -12.32 9.28
C GLY A 117 2.82 -13.66 8.68
N LEU A 118 3.67 -14.23 7.82
CA LEU A 118 3.50 -15.58 7.26
C LEU A 118 4.73 -16.44 7.57
N GLU A 119 4.50 -17.67 8.00
CA GLU A 119 5.54 -18.64 8.35
C GLU A 119 5.49 -19.91 7.50
N LEU A 120 6.67 -20.51 7.27
CA LEU A 120 6.80 -21.72 6.48
C LEU A 120 6.56 -22.98 7.32
N TRP A 121 5.72 -23.89 6.83
CA TRP A 121 5.46 -25.20 7.44
C TRP A 121 6.02 -26.36 6.62
N GLU A 122 6.10 -26.19 5.30
CA GLU A 122 6.67 -27.17 4.38
C GLU A 122 7.21 -26.43 3.17
N GLY A 123 8.36 -26.84 2.67
CA GLY A 123 8.98 -26.22 1.51
C GLY A 123 9.97 -27.15 0.83
N HIS A 124 10.37 -26.77 -0.39
CA HIS A 124 11.36 -27.52 -1.16
C HIS A 124 12.77 -27.40 -0.55
N GLN A 125 13.72 -28.16 -1.12
CA GLN A 125 15.11 -28.22 -0.64
C GLN A 125 15.78 -26.84 -0.49
N CYS A 126 15.43 -25.86 -1.34
CA CYS A 126 15.96 -24.50 -1.23
C CYS A 126 15.54 -23.76 0.07
N ALA A 127 14.47 -24.22 0.74
CA ALA A 127 13.95 -23.68 2.00
C ALA A 127 14.36 -24.51 3.23
N GLU A 128 15.34 -25.41 3.08
CA GLU A 128 15.86 -26.20 4.19
C GLU A 128 16.36 -25.30 5.33
N GLY A 129 15.96 -25.66 6.57
CA GLY A 129 16.23 -24.88 7.79
C GLY A 129 15.29 -23.70 8.05
N LEU A 130 14.22 -23.54 7.26
CA LEU A 130 13.23 -22.45 7.41
C LEU A 130 11.90 -22.89 8.04
N PHE A 131 11.78 -24.13 8.54
CA PHE A 131 10.58 -24.60 9.24
C PHE A 131 10.21 -23.67 10.42
N ARG A 132 8.95 -23.20 10.42
CA ARG A 132 8.35 -22.23 11.34
C ARG A 132 9.07 -20.89 11.44
N LYS A 133 9.88 -20.54 10.44
CA LYS A 133 10.44 -19.19 10.31
C LYS A 133 9.51 -18.31 9.50
N ARG A 134 9.46 -17.02 9.85
CA ARG A 134 8.70 -16.02 9.12
C ARG A 134 9.33 -15.80 7.74
N LEU A 135 8.60 -16.15 6.68
CA LEU A 135 8.93 -15.75 5.31
C LEU A 135 8.48 -14.32 5.01
N TRP A 136 7.48 -13.84 5.75
CA TRP A 136 6.95 -12.49 5.68
C TRP A 136 6.73 -11.91 7.08
N GLY A 137 7.06 -10.63 7.29
CA GLY A 137 6.89 -9.95 8.58
C GLY A 137 7.98 -10.28 9.62
N GLY A 138 9.25 -10.13 9.26
CA GLY A 138 10.42 -10.40 10.11
C GLY A 138 11.68 -9.68 9.60
N SER A 139 12.86 -10.30 9.70
CA SER A 139 14.13 -9.65 9.33
C SER A 139 14.39 -9.50 7.81
N PHE A 140 13.43 -9.86 6.94
CA PHE A 140 13.55 -9.95 5.46
C PHE A 140 14.83 -10.64 4.93
N GLY A 141 15.66 -11.22 5.79
CA GLY A 141 16.97 -11.75 5.41
C GLY A 141 16.87 -12.90 4.41
N GLU A 142 15.78 -13.65 4.42
CA GLU A 142 15.58 -14.77 3.48
C GLU A 142 15.21 -14.30 2.07
N LEU A 143 14.54 -13.15 1.92
CA LEU A 143 14.32 -12.52 0.61
C LEU A 143 15.67 -12.17 -0.04
N TYR A 144 16.59 -11.57 0.73
CA TYR A 144 17.91 -11.19 0.22
C TYR A 144 18.85 -12.38 0.00
N LYS A 145 18.81 -13.40 0.87
CA LYS A 145 19.68 -14.58 0.74
C LYS A 145 19.24 -15.53 -0.37
N ARG A 146 17.92 -15.71 -0.54
CA ARG A 146 17.34 -16.74 -1.42
C ARG A 146 16.10 -16.20 -2.15
N PRO A 147 16.25 -15.17 -3.00
CA PRO A 147 15.14 -14.43 -3.60
C PRO A 147 14.20 -15.33 -4.43
N LEU A 148 14.74 -16.17 -5.32
CA LEU A 148 13.94 -17.08 -6.15
C LEU A 148 13.21 -18.15 -5.31
N CYS A 149 13.87 -18.69 -4.29
CA CYS A 149 13.25 -19.64 -3.38
C CYS A 149 12.09 -18.97 -2.61
N TRP A 150 12.32 -17.76 -2.11
CA TRP A 150 11.29 -16.98 -1.44
C TRP A 150 10.08 -16.72 -2.35
N ALA A 151 10.30 -16.26 -3.59
CA ALA A 151 9.22 -16.00 -4.53
C ALA A 151 8.42 -17.27 -4.87
N GLN A 152 9.09 -18.42 -5.00
CA GLN A 152 8.43 -19.71 -5.21
C GLN A 152 7.52 -20.08 -4.02
N HIS A 153 7.99 -19.91 -2.78
CA HIS A 153 7.21 -20.25 -1.58
C HIS A 153 6.10 -19.25 -1.27
N MET A 154 6.26 -18.02 -1.72
CA MET A 154 5.25 -16.96 -1.58
C MET A 154 4.20 -16.96 -2.68
N SER A 155 4.43 -17.65 -3.80
CA SER A 155 3.45 -17.85 -4.86
C SER A 155 2.36 -18.85 -4.45
N LEU A 156 1.16 -18.64 -4.96
CA LEU A 156 0.06 -19.62 -4.90
C LEU A 156 0.02 -20.42 -6.20
N ASP A 157 -0.68 -21.55 -6.16
CA ASP A 157 -0.91 -22.38 -7.33
C ASP A 157 -1.77 -21.63 -8.36
N ASN A 158 -1.34 -21.66 -9.61
CA ASN A 158 -1.88 -20.80 -10.66
C ASN A 158 -3.24 -21.30 -11.19
N GLU A 159 -3.70 -22.48 -10.82
CA GLU A 159 -5.03 -23.00 -11.21
C GLU A 159 -6.00 -22.97 -10.03
N THR A 160 -5.56 -23.43 -8.87
CA THR A 160 -6.41 -23.59 -7.68
C THR A 160 -6.47 -22.35 -6.78
N GLY A 161 -5.46 -21.47 -6.83
CA GLY A 161 -5.34 -20.35 -5.90
C GLY A 161 -5.03 -20.78 -4.45
N LEU A 162 -4.55 -22.01 -4.26
CA LEU A 162 -4.14 -22.57 -2.96
C LEU A 162 -2.61 -22.73 -2.90
N ASP A 163 -2.10 -23.41 -1.87
CA ASP A 163 -0.66 -23.67 -1.77
C ASP A 163 -0.18 -24.60 -2.90
N PRO A 164 0.97 -24.34 -3.54
CA PRO A 164 1.57 -25.27 -4.49
C PRO A 164 1.96 -26.62 -3.85
N PRO A 165 2.02 -27.72 -4.61
CA PRO A 165 2.43 -29.02 -4.10
C PRO A 165 3.79 -29.00 -3.40
N GLY A 166 3.87 -29.52 -2.17
CA GLY A 166 5.11 -29.56 -1.38
C GLY A 166 5.51 -28.23 -0.74
N ILE A 167 4.62 -27.23 -0.75
CA ILE A 167 4.80 -25.96 -0.06
C ILE A 167 3.60 -25.75 0.87
N ARG A 168 3.84 -25.33 2.11
CA ARG A 168 2.79 -24.90 3.04
C ARG A 168 3.25 -23.66 3.78
N VAL A 169 2.50 -22.57 3.63
CA VAL A 169 2.74 -21.31 4.31
C VAL A 169 1.48 -20.95 5.10
N ARG A 170 1.63 -20.55 6.37
CA ARG A 170 0.51 -20.28 7.27
C ARG A 170 0.63 -18.89 7.90
N PRO A 171 -0.49 -18.25 8.24
CA PRO A 171 -0.44 -17.01 9.00
C PRO A 171 0.13 -17.25 10.39
N VAL A 172 0.95 -16.31 10.86
CA VAL A 172 1.39 -16.27 12.25
C VAL A 172 0.17 -16.02 13.13
N SER A 173 0.01 -16.78 14.21
CA SER A 173 -1.14 -16.70 15.10
C SER A 173 -0.90 -15.80 16.32
N GLY A 174 -2.00 -15.30 16.89
CA GLY A 174 -2.01 -14.52 18.12
C GLY A 174 -1.56 -13.06 17.95
N LEU A 175 -1.46 -12.33 19.07
CA LEU A 175 -1.01 -10.93 19.08
C LEU A 175 0.44 -10.77 18.61
N VAL A 176 1.23 -11.85 18.63
CA VAL A 176 2.59 -11.90 18.07
C VAL A 176 2.60 -11.65 16.55
N ALA A 177 1.47 -11.86 15.87
CA ALA A 177 1.29 -11.47 14.47
C ALA A 177 1.16 -9.94 14.27
N ALA A 178 0.81 -9.22 15.35
CA ALA A 178 0.67 -7.77 15.41
C ALA A 178 1.99 -7.06 15.76
N ASP A 179 2.92 -7.80 16.36
CA ASP A 179 4.26 -7.31 16.74
C ASP A 179 5.13 -7.01 15.52
N TYR A 180 6.10 -6.10 15.71
CA TYR A 180 7.09 -5.61 14.74
C TYR A 180 7.17 -6.40 13.43
N PHE A 181 6.56 -5.83 12.38
CA PHE A 181 6.55 -6.39 11.04
C PHE A 181 7.96 -6.39 10.42
N ALA A 182 8.77 -5.38 10.75
CA ALA A 182 10.19 -5.30 10.50
C ALA A 182 10.83 -4.35 11.54
N ALA A 183 12.16 -4.32 11.65
CA ALA A 183 12.84 -3.37 12.53
C ALA A 183 12.44 -1.93 12.16
N GLY A 184 11.75 -1.23 13.08
CA GLY A 184 11.26 0.14 12.86
C GLY A 184 9.90 0.27 12.13
N TYR A 185 9.26 -0.83 11.74
CA TYR A 185 7.94 -0.81 11.07
C TYR A 185 6.86 -1.44 11.94
N PHE A 186 5.96 -0.60 12.45
CA PHE A 186 4.92 -0.96 13.41
C PHE A 186 3.55 -0.78 12.75
N VAL A 187 2.76 -1.85 12.64
CA VAL A 187 1.39 -1.73 12.13
C VAL A 187 0.44 -1.55 13.31
N TRP A 188 0.43 -2.50 14.25
CA TRP A 188 -0.57 -2.57 15.33
C TRP A 188 -0.01 -2.25 16.73
N ALA A 189 1.29 -2.37 16.94
CA ALA A 189 1.91 -2.30 18.26
C ALA A 189 1.64 -1.00 19.03
N VAL A 190 1.59 0.15 18.34
CA VAL A 190 1.31 1.46 18.98
C VAL A 190 -0.12 1.51 19.51
N LEU A 191 -1.08 1.03 18.73
CA LEU A 191 -2.48 0.96 19.14
C LEU A 191 -2.67 -0.01 20.31
N ILE A 192 -2.08 -1.20 20.23
CA ILE A 192 -2.11 -2.21 21.30
C ILE A 192 -1.49 -1.67 22.60
N ALA A 193 -0.35 -0.98 22.51
CA ALA A 193 0.30 -0.38 23.68
C ALA A 193 -0.58 0.68 24.36
N ASN A 194 -1.31 1.49 23.59
CA ASN A 194 -2.22 2.48 24.14
C ASN A 194 -3.49 1.84 24.76
N LEU A 195 -4.04 0.79 24.15
CA LEU A 195 -5.12 -0.01 24.75
C LEU A 195 -4.68 -0.64 26.08
N ALA A 196 -3.46 -1.18 26.13
CA ALA A 196 -2.92 -1.76 27.36
C ALA A 196 -2.83 -0.75 28.51
N GLN A 197 -2.64 0.55 28.23
CA GLN A 197 -2.62 1.58 29.29
C GLN A 197 -3.94 1.69 30.05
N ILE A 198 -5.09 1.36 29.43
CA ILE A 198 -6.41 1.39 30.09
C ILE A 198 -6.88 0.00 30.56
N GLY A 199 -5.99 -1.00 30.55
CA GLY A 199 -6.22 -2.33 31.11
C GLY A 199 -6.57 -3.43 30.10
N TYR A 200 -6.39 -3.21 28.79
CA TYR A 200 -6.50 -4.30 27.82
C TYR A 200 -5.30 -5.26 27.93
N GLU A 201 -5.59 -6.55 27.80
CA GLU A 201 -4.59 -7.62 27.77
C GLU A 201 -5.01 -8.73 26.79
N GLU A 202 -4.20 -9.78 26.66
CA GLU A 202 -4.41 -10.87 25.70
C GLU A 202 -5.80 -11.52 25.79
N LYS A 203 -6.39 -11.64 26.99
CA LYS A 203 -7.74 -12.21 27.15
C LYS A 203 -8.87 -11.33 26.61
N THR A 204 -8.58 -10.05 26.37
CA THR A 204 -9.54 -9.03 25.88
C THR A 204 -9.24 -8.56 24.46
N MET A 205 -8.17 -9.07 23.86
CA MET A 205 -7.70 -8.67 22.53
C MET A 205 -7.44 -9.89 21.66
N TYR A 206 -7.94 -9.88 20.44
CA TYR A 206 -7.75 -10.97 19.48
C TYR A 206 -7.26 -10.44 18.14
N MET A 207 -6.19 -11.04 17.61
CA MET A 207 -5.73 -10.79 16.24
C MET A 207 -6.29 -11.88 15.32
N ALA A 208 -7.23 -11.50 14.46
CA ALA A 208 -7.83 -12.35 13.44
C ALA A 208 -6.88 -12.50 12.23
N ALA A 209 -5.71 -13.10 12.46
CA ALA A 209 -4.71 -13.32 11.42
C ALA A 209 -5.21 -14.35 10.38
N TYR A 210 -5.00 -14.02 9.11
CA TYR A 210 -5.36 -14.86 7.96
C TYR A 210 -4.27 -14.78 6.89
N ASP A 211 -4.24 -15.75 5.97
CA ASP A 211 -3.35 -15.68 4.81
C ASP A 211 -3.92 -14.70 3.79
N TRP A 212 -3.38 -13.50 3.82
CA TRP A 212 -3.79 -12.39 2.98
C TRP A 212 -3.48 -12.57 1.50
N ARG A 213 -2.88 -13.69 1.06
CA ARG A 213 -2.68 -14.00 -0.37
C ARG A 213 -3.92 -14.67 -0.98
N LEU A 214 -4.64 -15.45 -0.19
CA LEU A 214 -5.78 -16.27 -0.65
C LEU A 214 -7.02 -15.42 -0.91
N SER A 215 -7.89 -15.90 -1.80
CA SER A 215 -9.26 -15.41 -1.85
C SER A 215 -9.98 -15.63 -0.50
N PHE A 216 -10.94 -14.76 -0.17
CA PHE A 216 -11.54 -14.75 1.16
C PHE A 216 -12.21 -16.08 1.51
N GLN A 217 -12.93 -16.69 0.56
CA GLN A 217 -13.54 -17.99 0.77
C GLN A 217 -12.49 -19.12 0.88
N ASN A 218 -11.38 -19.04 0.15
CA ASN A 218 -10.32 -20.05 0.26
C ASN A 218 -9.62 -20.04 1.62
N THR A 219 -9.65 -18.93 2.37
CA THR A 219 -9.18 -18.92 3.77
C THR A 219 -10.02 -19.84 4.68
N GLU A 220 -11.30 -20.04 4.36
CA GLU A 220 -12.17 -21.00 5.04
C GLU A 220 -11.88 -22.41 4.54
N VAL A 221 -11.86 -22.62 3.22
CA VAL A 221 -11.61 -23.96 2.63
C VAL A 221 -10.28 -24.55 3.11
N ARG A 222 -9.19 -23.77 3.10
CA ARG A 222 -7.85 -24.25 3.46
C ARG A 222 -7.64 -24.34 4.97
N ASP A 223 -8.00 -23.28 5.68
CA ASP A 223 -7.56 -23.08 7.07
C ASP A 223 -8.72 -23.03 8.07
N GLN A 224 -9.97 -23.02 7.64
CA GLN A 224 -11.15 -22.80 8.49
C GLN A 224 -11.06 -21.45 9.24
N THR A 225 -10.50 -20.43 8.59
CA THR A 225 -10.18 -19.15 9.23
C THR A 225 -11.43 -18.38 9.64
N LEU A 226 -12.48 -18.36 8.79
CA LEU A 226 -13.71 -17.66 9.10
C LEU A 226 -14.44 -18.35 10.26
N SER A 227 -14.45 -19.70 10.28
CA SER A 227 -14.94 -20.49 11.41
C SER A 227 -14.19 -20.20 12.70
N ARG A 228 -12.86 -20.08 12.66
CA ARG A 228 -12.06 -19.70 13.84
C ARG A 228 -12.36 -18.29 14.33
N ILE A 229 -12.52 -17.32 13.43
CA ILE A 229 -12.87 -15.94 13.79
C ILE A 229 -14.24 -15.94 14.50
N LYS A 230 -15.24 -16.63 13.94
CA LYS A 230 -16.56 -16.79 14.56
C LYS A 230 -16.44 -17.35 15.98
N SER A 231 -15.80 -18.51 16.15
CA SER A 231 -15.69 -19.16 17.47
C SER A 231 -14.91 -18.31 18.48
N ASN A 232 -13.86 -17.61 18.06
CA ASN A 232 -13.12 -16.72 18.95
C ASN A 232 -13.96 -15.52 19.39
N ILE A 233 -14.73 -14.90 18.49
CA ILE A 233 -15.64 -13.80 18.85
C ILE A 233 -16.71 -14.29 19.83
N GLU A 234 -17.34 -15.43 19.57
CA GLU A 234 -18.33 -16.03 20.48
C GLU A 234 -17.73 -16.29 21.86
N LEU A 235 -16.52 -16.85 21.91
CA LEU A 235 -15.80 -17.10 23.16
C LEU A 235 -15.45 -15.80 23.90
N MET A 236 -14.98 -14.77 23.19
CA MET A 236 -14.67 -13.47 23.79
C MET A 236 -15.92 -12.83 24.40
N VAL A 237 -17.05 -12.84 23.71
CA VAL A 237 -18.32 -12.32 24.24
C VAL A 237 -18.75 -13.10 25.47
N ALA A 238 -18.70 -14.44 25.42
CA ALA A 238 -19.09 -15.31 26.54
C ALA A 238 -18.21 -15.11 27.78
N THR A 239 -16.91 -14.88 27.61
CA THR A 239 -15.93 -14.73 28.71
C THR A 239 -15.78 -13.30 29.22
N ASN A 240 -16.26 -12.29 28.48
CA ASN A 240 -16.23 -10.88 28.87
C ASN A 240 -17.62 -10.39 29.31
N GLY A 241 -18.38 -11.22 30.03
CA GLY A 241 -19.65 -10.83 30.64
C GLY A 241 -20.75 -10.49 29.62
N GLY A 242 -20.73 -11.09 28.43
CA GLY A 242 -21.70 -10.83 27.36
C GLY A 242 -21.47 -9.52 26.60
N LYS A 243 -20.32 -8.85 26.80
CA LYS A 243 -19.98 -7.62 26.09
C LYS A 243 -19.62 -7.92 24.63
N LYS A 244 -20.37 -7.31 23.71
CA LYS A 244 -20.12 -7.36 22.26
C LYS A 244 -18.70 -6.84 21.93
N VAL A 245 -18.07 -7.38 20.90
CA VAL A 245 -16.71 -6.98 20.46
C VAL A 245 -16.72 -5.66 19.69
N VAL A 246 -15.62 -4.90 19.82
CA VAL A 246 -15.27 -3.82 18.88
C VAL A 246 -14.25 -4.38 17.88
N VAL A 247 -14.57 -4.33 16.60
CA VAL A 247 -13.72 -4.87 15.54
C VAL A 247 -13.00 -3.73 14.84
N ILE A 248 -11.68 -3.85 14.67
CA ILE A 248 -10.81 -2.85 14.06
C ILE A 248 -10.14 -3.48 12.84
N PRO A 249 -10.83 -3.50 11.68
CA PRO A 249 -10.21 -3.89 10.43
C PRO A 249 -9.40 -2.74 9.81
N HIS A 250 -8.26 -3.07 9.21
CA HIS A 250 -7.40 -2.12 8.48
C HIS A 250 -7.25 -2.51 7.01
N SER A 251 -7.28 -1.52 6.11
CA SER A 251 -7.02 -1.70 4.68
C SER A 251 -7.88 -2.83 4.08
N MET A 252 -7.29 -3.77 3.32
CA MET A 252 -8.01 -4.93 2.77
C MET A 252 -8.76 -5.77 3.82
N GLY A 253 -8.33 -5.74 5.09
CA GLY A 253 -9.01 -6.40 6.21
C GLY A 253 -10.45 -5.91 6.40
N VAL A 254 -10.75 -4.69 5.94
CA VAL A 254 -12.12 -4.12 5.93
C VAL A 254 -13.01 -4.90 4.97
N LEU A 255 -12.53 -5.20 3.77
CA LEU A 255 -13.28 -6.02 2.79
C LEU A 255 -13.39 -7.47 3.26
N TYR A 256 -12.35 -8.00 3.89
CA TYR A 256 -12.36 -9.34 4.48
C TYR A 256 -13.39 -9.44 5.61
N PHE A 257 -13.48 -8.43 6.47
CA PHE A 257 -14.46 -8.43 7.56
C PHE A 257 -15.90 -8.19 7.05
N LEU A 258 -16.08 -7.40 5.99
CA LEU A 258 -17.37 -7.28 5.29
C LEU A 258 -17.84 -8.64 4.75
N HIS A 259 -16.92 -9.39 4.12
CA HIS A 259 -17.18 -10.77 3.70
C HIS A 259 -17.53 -11.68 4.88
N PHE A 260 -16.78 -11.60 5.97
CA PHE A 260 -17.02 -12.39 7.19
C PHE A 260 -18.42 -12.12 7.78
N MET A 261 -18.86 -10.86 7.87
CA MET A 261 -20.18 -10.52 8.40
C MET A 261 -21.31 -11.16 7.59
N LYS A 262 -21.15 -11.34 6.28
CA LYS A 262 -22.12 -12.06 5.45
C LYS A 262 -21.96 -13.57 5.51
N TRP A 263 -20.72 -14.05 5.49
CA TRP A 263 -20.41 -15.46 5.63
C TRP A 263 -20.99 -16.03 6.92
N VAL A 264 -20.87 -15.33 8.05
CA VAL A 264 -21.34 -15.82 9.35
C VAL A 264 -22.87 -15.89 9.43
N GLU A 265 -23.60 -14.99 8.77
CA GLU A 265 -25.06 -15.02 8.67
C GLU A 265 -25.57 -16.16 7.78
N ALA A 266 -24.83 -16.46 6.70
CA ALA A 266 -25.23 -17.42 5.69
C ALA A 266 -25.27 -18.87 6.24
N PRO A 267 -26.22 -19.70 5.78
CA PRO A 267 -26.35 -21.08 6.25
C PRO A 267 -25.19 -21.97 5.76
N PRO A 268 -24.87 -23.06 6.48
CA PRO A 268 -23.95 -24.08 5.98
C PRO A 268 -24.51 -24.77 4.72
N PRO A 269 -23.65 -25.30 3.82
CA PRO A 269 -22.20 -25.41 3.94
C PRO A 269 -21.41 -24.19 3.41
N THR A 270 -22.07 -23.20 2.82
CA THR A 270 -21.40 -22.05 2.18
C THR A 270 -21.07 -20.92 3.17
N GLY A 271 -21.85 -20.79 4.25
CA GLY A 271 -21.64 -19.85 5.34
C GLY A 271 -21.42 -20.51 6.70
N GLY A 272 -21.23 -19.67 7.72
CA GLY A 272 -20.89 -20.05 9.09
C GLY A 272 -22.09 -20.45 9.95
N GLY A 273 -23.33 -20.30 9.49
CA GLY A 273 -24.53 -20.74 10.21
C GLY A 273 -24.78 -20.06 11.55
N GLY A 274 -24.37 -18.80 11.70
CA GLY A 274 -24.67 -17.97 12.88
C GLY A 274 -26.09 -17.39 12.87
N GLY A 275 -26.72 -17.30 11.70
CA GLY A 275 -28.03 -16.67 11.50
C GLY A 275 -27.97 -15.14 11.41
N SER A 276 -29.08 -14.49 11.02
CA SER A 276 -29.16 -13.04 10.81
C SER A 276 -28.80 -12.20 12.03
N GLU A 277 -29.16 -12.70 13.22
CA GLU A 277 -28.94 -11.98 14.48
C GLU A 277 -27.50 -12.09 15.00
N TRP A 278 -26.61 -12.82 14.33
CA TRP A 278 -25.28 -13.09 14.86
C TRP A 278 -24.48 -11.80 15.05
N CYS A 279 -24.47 -10.92 14.05
CA CYS A 279 -23.79 -9.63 14.12
C CYS A 279 -24.38 -8.76 15.23
N ALA A 280 -25.71 -8.67 15.32
CA ALA A 280 -26.41 -7.92 16.35
C ALA A 280 -26.06 -8.39 17.78
N LYS A 281 -25.88 -9.70 17.97
CA LYS A 281 -25.55 -10.30 19.28
C LYS A 281 -24.09 -10.13 19.67
N HIS A 282 -23.16 -10.11 18.72
CA HIS A 282 -21.74 -10.22 19.04
C HIS A 282 -20.93 -8.96 18.73
N ILE A 283 -21.37 -8.05 17.87
CA ILE A 283 -20.59 -6.89 17.43
C ILE A 283 -21.20 -5.59 17.99
N LYS A 284 -20.37 -4.79 18.67
CA LYS A 284 -20.71 -3.44 19.13
C LYS A 284 -20.48 -2.42 18.02
N ALA A 285 -19.28 -2.46 17.45
CA ALA A 285 -18.85 -1.50 16.45
C ALA A 285 -17.81 -2.12 15.51
N VAL A 286 -17.81 -1.67 14.25
CA VAL A 286 -16.76 -1.95 13.26
C VAL A 286 -16.06 -0.64 12.91
N MET A 287 -14.80 -0.52 13.30
CA MET A 287 -13.97 0.68 13.16
C MET A 287 -13.01 0.50 11.99
N ASN A 288 -13.50 0.74 10.77
CA ASN A 288 -12.75 0.49 9.53
C ASN A 288 -11.69 1.56 9.30
N ILE A 289 -10.41 1.18 9.38
CA ILE A 289 -9.28 2.10 9.16
C ILE A 289 -8.78 1.96 7.72
N GLY A 290 -8.84 3.03 6.93
CA GLY A 290 -8.34 3.06 5.55
C GLY A 290 -9.02 2.03 4.63
N GLY A 291 -10.31 1.77 4.80
CA GLY A 291 -11.00 0.69 4.09
C GLY A 291 -11.21 0.98 2.60
N PRO A 292 -10.65 0.18 1.65
CA PRO A 292 -10.84 0.39 0.22
C PRO A 292 -12.17 -0.22 -0.25
N PHE A 293 -13.31 0.24 0.29
CA PHE A 293 -14.64 -0.33 0.02
C PHE A 293 -14.91 -0.51 -1.46
N LEU A 294 -14.55 0.51 -2.26
CA LEU A 294 -14.80 0.54 -3.68
C LEU A 294 -13.56 0.18 -4.51
N GLY A 295 -12.50 -0.33 -3.88
CA GLY A 295 -11.23 -0.64 -4.53
C GLY A 295 -10.28 0.55 -4.66
N VAL A 296 -9.10 0.33 -5.23
CA VAL A 296 -8.06 1.34 -5.43
C VAL A 296 -7.48 1.23 -6.84
N PRO A 297 -7.29 2.34 -7.59
CA PRO A 297 -6.65 2.30 -8.90
C PRO A 297 -5.25 1.69 -8.88
N LYS A 298 -4.53 1.80 -7.76
CA LYS A 298 -3.21 1.18 -7.53
C LYS A 298 -3.19 -0.33 -7.67
N SER A 299 -4.29 -1.03 -7.37
CA SER A 299 -4.37 -2.47 -7.56
C SER A 299 -4.33 -2.84 -9.05
N VAL A 300 -4.94 -2.00 -9.90
CA VAL A 300 -4.94 -2.18 -11.35
C VAL A 300 -3.53 -2.06 -11.91
N SER A 301 -2.81 -0.98 -11.58
CA SER A 301 -1.44 -0.79 -12.08
C SER A 301 -0.49 -1.89 -11.60
N GLY A 302 -0.67 -2.36 -10.36
CA GLY A 302 0.06 -3.50 -9.80
C GLY A 302 -0.18 -4.81 -10.56
N LEU A 303 -1.43 -5.13 -10.89
CA LEU A 303 -1.77 -6.35 -11.65
C LEU A 303 -1.40 -6.24 -13.14
N PHE A 304 -1.50 -5.04 -13.70
CA PHE A 304 -1.26 -4.76 -15.11
C PHE A 304 0.23 -4.76 -15.46
N SER A 305 1.06 -4.03 -14.71
CA SER A 305 2.48 -3.85 -15.03
C SER A 305 3.44 -4.00 -13.84
N VAL A 306 2.95 -4.34 -12.64
CA VAL A 306 3.75 -4.38 -11.39
C VAL A 306 4.36 -3.01 -11.06
N GLU A 307 3.80 -1.93 -11.62
CA GLU A 307 4.22 -0.57 -11.32
C GLU A 307 3.22 0.14 -10.40
N ALA A 308 3.78 0.90 -9.47
CA ALA A 308 3.12 1.97 -8.75
C ALA A 308 4.01 3.21 -8.84
N ARG A 309 3.50 4.36 -8.38
CA ARG A 309 4.25 5.62 -8.39
C ARG A 309 5.70 5.47 -7.90
N ASP A 310 5.91 4.84 -6.76
CA ASP A 310 7.25 4.71 -6.13
C ASP A 310 8.21 3.85 -6.96
N ILE A 311 7.69 2.79 -7.58
CA ILE A 311 8.46 1.88 -8.45
C ILE A 311 8.83 2.59 -9.75
N ALA A 312 7.88 3.34 -10.35
CA ALA A 312 8.10 4.08 -11.58
C ALA A 312 9.14 5.20 -11.39
N ILE A 313 9.07 5.93 -10.26
CA ILE A 313 10.04 6.95 -9.87
C ILE A 313 11.41 6.32 -9.64
N ALA A 314 11.49 5.24 -8.84
CA ALA A 314 12.76 4.56 -8.56
C ALA A 314 13.45 4.05 -9.84
N ARG A 315 12.69 3.54 -10.83
CA ARG A 315 13.21 3.13 -12.14
C ARG A 315 13.81 4.29 -12.93
N THR A 316 13.20 5.48 -12.83
CA THR A 316 13.65 6.67 -13.56
C THR A 316 14.96 7.22 -12.99
N PHE A 317 15.11 7.24 -11.67
CA PHE A 317 16.31 7.77 -11.00
C PHE A 317 17.46 6.76 -10.87
N ALA A 318 17.15 5.46 -10.83
CA ALA A 318 18.14 4.40 -10.67
C ALA A 318 17.82 3.17 -11.55
N PRO A 319 17.87 3.29 -12.90
CA PRO A 319 17.49 2.21 -13.81
C PRO A 319 18.33 0.93 -13.62
N GLY A 320 19.57 1.05 -13.10
CA GLY A 320 20.44 -0.10 -12.82
C GLY A 320 20.29 -0.74 -11.44
N PHE A 321 19.58 -0.13 -10.49
CA PHE A 321 19.46 -0.61 -9.10
C PHE A 321 18.28 -1.60 -8.95
N LEU A 322 17.14 -1.30 -9.57
CA LEU A 322 15.98 -2.20 -9.56
C LEU A 322 16.19 -3.47 -10.41
N ASP A 323 16.97 -3.36 -11.48
CA ASP A 323 17.30 -4.46 -12.39
C ASP A 323 18.50 -5.31 -11.94
N LYS A 324 19.19 -4.97 -10.84
CA LYS A 324 20.41 -5.71 -10.44
C LYS A 324 20.44 -6.23 -9.01
N ASP A 325 19.60 -5.75 -8.10
CA ASP A 325 19.96 -5.91 -6.68
C ASP A 325 19.16 -6.96 -5.87
N VAL A 326 18.08 -7.56 -6.40
CA VAL A 326 17.36 -8.64 -5.67
C VAL A 326 17.14 -9.92 -6.48
N PHE A 327 16.73 -9.85 -7.76
CA PHE A 327 16.51 -11.05 -8.59
C PHE A 327 17.28 -11.01 -9.94
N GLY A 328 18.21 -10.05 -10.13
CA GLY A 328 18.85 -9.78 -11.42
C GLY A 328 17.96 -9.03 -12.42
N LEU A 329 18.35 -9.01 -13.71
CA LEU A 329 17.74 -8.24 -14.82
C LEU A 329 16.27 -8.61 -15.15
N GLN A 330 15.64 -9.50 -14.37
CA GLN A 330 14.32 -10.06 -14.59
C GLN A 330 13.41 -9.99 -13.36
N THR A 331 13.74 -9.10 -12.40
CA THR A 331 13.03 -8.95 -11.12
C THR A 331 11.52 -8.75 -11.27
N PHE A 332 11.09 -7.91 -12.20
CA PHE A 332 9.67 -7.60 -12.38
C PHE A 332 8.84 -8.77 -12.92
N GLN A 333 9.43 -9.69 -13.71
CA GLN A 333 8.70 -10.82 -14.27
C GLN A 333 8.40 -11.87 -13.20
N HIS A 334 9.39 -12.17 -12.34
CA HIS A 334 9.19 -13.03 -11.16
C HIS A 334 8.15 -12.42 -10.22
N LEU A 335 8.25 -11.11 -9.97
CA LEU A 335 7.30 -10.40 -9.13
C LEU A 335 5.89 -10.42 -9.73
N MET A 336 5.74 -10.22 -11.05
CA MET A 336 4.45 -10.33 -11.74
C MET A 336 3.85 -11.74 -11.59
N ARG A 337 4.65 -12.77 -11.87
CA ARG A 337 4.19 -14.16 -11.77
C ARG A 337 3.72 -14.51 -10.36
N MET A 338 4.44 -14.05 -9.33
CA MET A 338 4.07 -14.27 -7.93
C MET A 338 2.82 -13.45 -7.56
N THR A 339 2.83 -12.15 -7.78
CA THR A 339 1.74 -11.25 -7.34
C THR A 339 0.42 -11.54 -8.06
N ARG A 340 0.45 -11.96 -9.33
CA ARG A 340 -0.73 -12.46 -10.06
C ARG A 340 -1.27 -13.79 -9.55
N THR A 341 -0.64 -14.44 -8.57
CA THR A 341 -1.22 -15.60 -7.87
C THR A 341 -1.90 -15.20 -6.56
N TRP A 342 -1.69 -13.98 -6.06
CA TRP A 342 -2.31 -13.49 -4.82
C TRP A 342 -3.74 -13.01 -5.10
N ASP A 343 -4.66 -13.97 -5.18
CA ASP A 343 -6.06 -13.73 -5.58
C ASP A 343 -6.77 -12.68 -4.71
N SER A 344 -6.38 -12.51 -3.44
CA SER A 344 -6.95 -11.47 -2.55
C SER A 344 -6.84 -10.05 -3.12
N THR A 345 -5.80 -9.76 -3.90
CA THR A 345 -5.54 -8.44 -4.50
C THR A 345 -6.68 -8.01 -5.43
N MET A 346 -7.37 -8.98 -6.02
CA MET A 346 -8.53 -8.73 -6.87
C MET A 346 -9.70 -8.13 -6.09
N SER A 347 -9.82 -8.37 -4.78
CA SER A 347 -10.83 -7.70 -3.95
C SER A 347 -10.72 -6.17 -3.96
N MET A 348 -9.56 -5.63 -4.32
CA MET A 348 -9.27 -4.20 -4.31
C MET A 348 -9.34 -3.55 -5.70
N ILE A 349 -9.82 -4.24 -6.74
CA ILE A 349 -10.08 -3.62 -8.04
C ILE A 349 -11.27 -2.64 -7.89
N PRO A 350 -11.25 -1.48 -8.58
CA PRO A 350 -12.35 -0.52 -8.63
C PRO A 350 -13.72 -1.17 -8.88
N LYS A 351 -14.68 -0.91 -7.99
CA LYS A 351 -16.05 -1.42 -8.02
C LYS A 351 -17.04 -0.33 -8.40
N GLY A 352 -18.12 -0.73 -9.08
CA GLY A 352 -19.24 0.13 -9.45
C GLY A 352 -19.07 0.89 -10.77
N GLY A 353 -18.04 0.54 -11.55
CA GLY A 353 -17.84 1.05 -12.91
C GLY A 353 -17.81 2.58 -12.99
N GLU A 354 -18.26 3.10 -14.13
CA GLU A 354 -18.30 4.52 -14.44
C GLU A 354 -19.23 5.29 -13.49
N THR A 355 -20.29 4.65 -12.98
CA THR A 355 -21.24 5.26 -12.02
C THR A 355 -20.53 5.79 -10.78
N ILE A 356 -19.54 5.04 -10.28
CA ILE A 356 -18.77 5.41 -9.09
C ILE A 356 -17.51 6.19 -9.46
N TRP A 357 -16.71 5.66 -10.39
CA TRP A 357 -15.36 6.15 -10.65
C TRP A 357 -15.30 7.24 -11.73
N GLY A 358 -16.41 7.57 -12.37
CA GLY A 358 -16.45 8.52 -13.47
C GLY A 358 -16.24 7.87 -14.83
N GLY A 359 -16.69 8.58 -15.86
CA GLY A 359 -16.51 8.20 -17.26
C GLY A 359 -15.36 8.95 -17.94
N LEU A 360 -15.48 9.16 -19.23
CA LEU A 360 -14.41 9.76 -20.04
C LEU A 360 -14.22 11.25 -19.77
N ASP A 361 -15.31 11.97 -19.53
CA ASP A 361 -15.30 13.43 -19.40
C ASP A 361 -15.88 13.89 -18.06
N TRP A 362 -16.08 12.97 -17.12
CA TRP A 362 -16.62 13.28 -15.81
C TRP A 362 -16.02 12.39 -14.73
N SER A 363 -15.89 12.94 -13.52
CA SER A 363 -15.64 12.18 -12.30
C SER A 363 -16.29 12.89 -11.10
N PRO A 364 -16.54 12.19 -9.98
CA PRO A 364 -17.14 12.80 -8.79
C PRO A 364 -16.31 13.96 -8.22
N GLU A 365 -14.98 13.81 -8.22
CA GLU A 365 -14.03 14.75 -7.64
C GLU A 365 -14.05 16.10 -8.38
N GLY A 366 -14.27 16.09 -9.71
CA GLY A 366 -14.28 17.30 -10.54
C GLY A 366 -13.00 18.14 -10.39
N SER A 367 -13.14 19.47 -10.43
CA SER A 367 -12.04 20.43 -10.29
C SER A 367 -11.74 20.86 -8.85
N SER A 368 -12.35 20.25 -7.83
CA SER A 368 -12.30 20.77 -6.45
C SER A 368 -11.04 20.37 -5.67
N PHE A 369 -10.31 19.34 -6.12
CA PHE A 369 -9.07 18.94 -5.47
C PHE A 369 -7.88 19.71 -6.03
N ASN A 370 -7.24 20.51 -5.18
CA ASN A 370 -5.97 21.15 -5.50
C ASN A 370 -4.81 20.24 -5.10
N CYS A 371 -4.01 19.81 -6.08
CA CYS A 371 -2.84 18.96 -5.87
C CYS A 371 -1.58 19.72 -5.45
N GLY A 372 -1.66 21.04 -5.34
CA GLY A 372 -0.64 21.88 -4.72
C GLY A 372 -0.51 21.58 -3.23
N ALA A 373 0.72 21.61 -2.72
CA ALA A 373 0.97 21.42 -1.29
C ALA A 373 0.26 22.53 -0.50
N LYS A 374 -0.65 22.16 0.40
CA LYS A 374 -1.18 23.10 1.40
C LYS A 374 -0.01 23.51 2.31
N THR A 375 0.67 24.59 1.97
CA THR A 375 1.53 25.30 2.93
C THR A 375 0.64 25.75 4.07
N LEU A 376 0.99 25.31 5.28
CA LEU A 376 0.29 25.66 6.52
C LEU A 376 0.05 27.17 6.57
N ARG A 377 -1.22 27.58 6.69
CA ARG A 377 -1.57 28.93 7.12
C ARG A 377 -0.98 29.14 8.51
N ASN A 378 0.16 29.80 8.59
CA ASN A 378 0.65 30.34 9.85
C ASN A 378 -0.38 31.37 10.33
N ASN A 379 -1.04 31.07 11.44
CA ASN A 379 -1.88 32.03 12.17
C ASN A 379 -0.99 33.12 12.78
N SER A 380 -0.69 34.14 11.99
CA SER A 380 -0.36 35.47 12.51
C SER A 380 -1.54 36.39 12.22
N ILE A 381 -2.30 36.69 13.26
CA ILE A 381 -3.36 37.69 13.26
C ILE A 381 -2.72 39.06 12.99
N ASN A 382 -3.05 39.65 11.84
CA ASN A 382 -3.35 41.07 11.58
C ASN A 382 -2.95 41.46 10.14
N ASN A 383 -3.92 41.44 9.23
CA ASN A 383 -4.40 42.64 8.56
C ASN A 383 -5.43 42.22 7.48
N THR A 384 -6.57 42.91 7.51
CA THR A 384 -7.47 43.04 6.37
C THR A 384 -6.66 43.47 5.16
N ASP A 385 -6.61 42.64 4.11
CA ASP A 385 -6.73 43.07 2.71
C ASP A 385 -6.67 41.87 1.76
N GLN A 386 -7.69 41.81 0.89
CA GLN A 386 -7.74 41.13 -0.40
C GLN A 386 -7.42 39.61 -0.41
N ILE A 387 -8.50 38.82 -0.41
CA ILE A 387 -8.50 37.48 -1.01
C ILE A 387 -7.97 37.64 -2.44
N PRO A 388 -6.83 37.04 -2.83
CA PRO A 388 -6.50 37.00 -4.24
C PRO A 388 -7.57 36.12 -4.89
N ASN A 389 -8.36 36.71 -5.78
CA ASN A 389 -9.22 35.98 -6.71
C ASN A 389 -8.32 35.04 -7.52
N ILE A 390 -8.11 33.82 -7.03
CA ILE A 390 -7.54 32.75 -7.82
C ILE A 390 -8.57 32.47 -8.91
N ASN A 391 -8.22 32.77 -10.16
CA ASN A 391 -9.03 32.50 -11.34
C ASN A 391 -9.29 30.99 -11.43
N LEU A 392 -10.40 30.55 -10.81
CA LEU A 392 -10.94 29.18 -10.89
C LEU A 392 -11.24 28.76 -12.35
N ALA A 393 -11.26 29.71 -13.27
CA ALA A 393 -11.54 29.54 -14.69
C ALA A 393 -10.43 28.84 -15.51
N ASN A 394 -9.20 28.72 -14.98
CA ASN A 394 -8.06 28.18 -15.74
C ASN A 394 -7.53 26.81 -15.28
N MET A 395 -8.17 26.15 -14.30
CA MET A 395 -7.83 24.75 -14.01
C MET A 395 -8.41 23.87 -15.11
N LYS A 396 -7.55 23.29 -15.95
CA LYS A 396 -7.92 22.21 -16.86
C LYS A 396 -8.57 21.09 -16.03
N ASN A 397 -9.82 20.75 -16.34
CA ASN A 397 -10.49 19.62 -15.69
C ASN A 397 -9.67 18.34 -15.90
N VAL A 398 -9.36 17.64 -14.80
CA VAL A 398 -8.67 16.35 -14.83
C VAL A 398 -9.70 15.25 -15.08
N ASN A 399 -9.44 14.39 -16.07
CA ASN A 399 -10.35 13.31 -16.44
C ASN A 399 -10.12 12.05 -15.58
N TYR A 400 -10.40 12.13 -14.27
CA TYR A 400 -10.11 11.03 -13.34
C TYR A 400 -10.86 9.72 -13.63
N GLY A 401 -11.98 9.74 -14.37
CA GLY A 401 -12.65 8.49 -14.76
C GLY A 401 -11.84 7.60 -15.73
N ARG A 402 -10.76 8.14 -16.31
CA ARG A 402 -9.80 7.41 -17.14
C ARG A 402 -8.71 6.79 -16.28
N ILE A 403 -8.94 5.59 -15.74
CA ILE A 403 -8.00 4.91 -14.84
C ILE A 403 -6.65 4.65 -15.52
N ILE A 404 -6.66 4.20 -16.78
CA ILE A 404 -5.46 4.07 -17.62
C ILE A 404 -5.66 4.84 -18.91
N SER A 405 -4.67 5.65 -19.29
CA SER A 405 -4.60 6.33 -20.59
C SER A 405 -3.26 6.08 -21.25
N PHE A 406 -3.25 5.67 -22.52
CA PHE A 406 -2.03 5.51 -23.31
C PHE A 406 -1.67 6.83 -23.99
N GLY A 407 -0.68 7.53 -23.44
CA GLY A 407 -0.25 8.86 -23.90
C GLY A 407 -0.86 10.02 -23.10
N LYS A 408 -0.05 11.05 -22.85
CA LYS A 408 -0.47 12.26 -22.12
C LYS A 408 -1.49 13.08 -22.90
N ASP A 409 -1.30 13.19 -24.20
CA ASP A 409 -2.22 13.84 -25.13
C ASP A 409 -3.62 13.22 -25.06
N VAL A 410 -3.70 11.89 -25.01
CA VAL A 410 -4.95 11.15 -24.83
C VAL A 410 -5.56 11.40 -23.44
N ALA A 411 -4.74 11.41 -22.38
CA ALA A 411 -5.22 11.64 -21.02
C ALA A 411 -5.88 13.02 -20.85
N GLU A 412 -5.32 14.05 -21.50
CA GLU A 412 -5.82 15.44 -21.45
C GLU A 412 -6.86 15.77 -22.54
N ALA A 413 -6.94 15.00 -23.63
CA ALA A 413 -7.87 15.27 -24.73
C ALA A 413 -9.35 15.14 -24.31
N HIS A 414 -10.22 15.92 -24.94
CA HIS A 414 -11.67 15.69 -24.84
C HIS A 414 -12.05 14.37 -25.54
N SER A 415 -13.02 13.62 -25.01
CA SER A 415 -13.39 12.29 -25.55
C SER A 415 -13.67 12.27 -27.05
N SER A 416 -14.29 13.33 -27.60
CA SER A 416 -14.60 13.46 -29.03
C SER A 416 -13.37 13.46 -29.96
N LYS A 417 -12.16 13.63 -29.41
CA LYS A 417 -10.89 13.61 -30.17
C LYS A 417 -10.15 12.28 -30.03
N ILE A 418 -10.70 11.33 -29.29
CA ILE A 418 -10.07 10.03 -29.03
C ILE A 418 -10.70 9.02 -29.99
N GLU A 419 -9.95 8.64 -31.02
CA GLU A 419 -10.32 7.50 -31.85
C GLU A 419 -10.14 6.21 -31.06
N ARG A 420 -11.21 5.41 -30.98
CA ARG A 420 -11.21 4.12 -30.28
C ARG A 420 -11.36 3.00 -31.29
N VAL A 421 -10.54 1.99 -31.15
CA VAL A 421 -10.72 0.71 -31.82
C VAL A 421 -11.36 -0.24 -30.84
N ASP A 422 -12.42 -0.96 -31.25
CA ASP A 422 -13.04 -1.94 -30.37
C ASP A 422 -12.07 -3.09 -30.08
N LEU A 423 -11.78 -3.30 -28.79
CA LEU A 423 -10.91 -4.37 -28.32
C LEU A 423 -11.40 -5.73 -28.87
N LEU A 424 -12.72 -5.92 -28.90
CA LEU A 424 -13.40 -7.13 -29.38
C LEU A 424 -13.20 -7.45 -30.86
N ASP A 425 -13.00 -6.46 -31.72
CA ASP A 425 -12.72 -6.72 -33.14
C ASP A 425 -11.25 -7.09 -33.37
N SER A 426 -10.34 -6.62 -32.51
CA SER A 426 -8.94 -7.07 -32.49
C SER A 426 -8.74 -8.45 -31.84
N MET A 427 -9.74 -8.97 -31.11
CA MET A 427 -9.72 -10.28 -30.43
C MET A 427 -9.91 -11.49 -31.37
N LYS A 428 -10.30 -11.26 -32.63
CA LYS A 428 -10.59 -12.33 -33.62
C LYS A 428 -9.38 -12.79 -34.44
N ALA A 429 -8.18 -12.24 -34.20
CA ALA A 429 -6.96 -12.61 -34.91
C ALA A 429 -6.28 -13.84 -34.28
N ASP A 430 -5.79 -14.77 -35.11
CA ASP A 430 -5.21 -16.06 -34.72
C ASP A 430 -4.06 -15.95 -33.70
N MET A 431 -3.94 -16.95 -32.82
CA MET A 431 -2.80 -17.17 -31.93
C MET A 431 -1.55 -17.54 -32.75
N LEU A 432 -0.78 -16.53 -33.19
CA LEU A 432 0.60 -16.75 -33.60
C LEU A 432 1.48 -16.74 -32.35
N ALA A 433 1.82 -17.94 -31.87
CA ALA A 433 2.80 -18.11 -30.80
C ALA A 433 4.15 -17.57 -31.28
N ASN A 434 4.65 -16.50 -30.65
CA ASN A 434 6.01 -16.04 -30.88
C ASN A 434 6.99 -17.08 -30.34
N LEU A 435 7.94 -17.50 -31.18
CA LEU A 435 9.03 -18.44 -30.89
C LEU A 435 10.17 -17.75 -30.11
N THR A 436 9.83 -17.02 -29.05
CA THR A 436 10.81 -16.26 -28.24
C THR A 436 11.24 -17.09 -27.05
N ASN A 437 12.55 -17.40 -26.96
CA ASN A 437 13.13 -18.18 -25.88
C ASN A 437 13.42 -17.27 -24.67
N CYS A 438 12.41 -17.04 -23.84
CA CYS A 438 12.52 -16.27 -22.61
C CYS A 438 12.80 -17.18 -21.41
N ASP A 439 13.76 -16.80 -20.56
CA ASP A 439 14.08 -17.56 -19.33
C ASP A 439 12.88 -17.64 -18.36
N ILE A 440 12.02 -16.63 -18.38
CA ILE A 440 10.79 -16.56 -17.57
C ILE A 440 9.61 -16.33 -18.51
N TRP A 441 8.64 -17.24 -18.46
CA TRP A 441 7.39 -17.10 -19.19
C TRP A 441 6.33 -16.37 -18.36
N ILE A 442 5.78 -15.27 -18.90
CA ILE A 442 4.61 -14.57 -18.38
C ILE A 442 3.53 -14.50 -19.46
N GLU A 443 2.27 -14.31 -19.08
CA GLU A 443 1.12 -14.32 -20.01
C GLU A 443 1.26 -13.30 -21.16
N TYR A 444 2.01 -12.20 -20.97
CA TYR A 444 2.29 -11.25 -22.06
C TYR A 444 3.06 -11.85 -23.23
N HIS A 445 3.88 -12.88 -23.01
CA HIS A 445 4.59 -13.57 -24.08
C HIS A 445 3.65 -14.43 -24.94
N ASP A 446 2.47 -14.80 -24.42
CA ASP A 446 1.42 -15.52 -25.16
C ASP A 446 0.56 -14.57 -26.03
N ILE A 447 0.62 -13.26 -25.78
CA ILE A 447 -0.32 -12.28 -26.34
C ILE A 447 0.16 -11.78 -27.71
N GLY A 448 1.46 -11.76 -28.01
CA GLY A 448 1.99 -11.35 -29.32
C GLY A 448 1.83 -9.84 -29.62
N ASP A 449 2.71 -9.31 -30.46
CA ASP A 449 2.86 -7.85 -30.66
C ASP A 449 1.61 -7.15 -31.18
N HIS A 450 0.84 -7.81 -32.05
CA HIS A 450 -0.40 -7.27 -32.61
C HIS A 450 -1.42 -6.96 -31.51
N ARG A 451 -1.54 -7.84 -30.51
CA ARG A 451 -2.49 -7.69 -29.40
C ARG A 451 -1.98 -6.72 -28.34
N ILE A 452 -0.66 -6.64 -28.12
CA ILE A 452 -0.05 -5.58 -27.30
C ILE A 452 -0.38 -4.21 -27.89
N LYS A 453 -0.24 -4.08 -29.21
CA LYS A 453 -0.63 -2.87 -29.93
C LYS A 453 -2.13 -2.58 -29.78
N ALA A 454 -2.99 -3.59 -29.89
CA ALA A 454 -4.43 -3.43 -29.71
C ALA A 454 -4.82 -2.87 -28.32
N VAL A 455 -4.15 -3.33 -27.25
CA VAL A 455 -4.35 -2.77 -25.90
C VAL A 455 -4.00 -1.27 -25.87
N ALA A 456 -2.89 -0.88 -26.49
CA ALA A 456 -2.48 0.52 -26.55
C ALA A 456 -3.36 1.37 -27.49
N ASP A 457 -3.94 0.75 -28.52
CA ASP A 457 -4.83 1.41 -29.49
C ASP A 457 -6.29 1.53 -29.01
N TYR A 458 -6.65 0.84 -27.92
CA TYR A 458 -7.89 1.15 -27.18
C TYR A 458 -7.83 2.52 -26.45
N LYS A 459 -6.61 3.04 -26.26
CA LYS A 459 -6.26 4.37 -25.70
C LYS A 459 -6.65 4.62 -24.24
N VAL A 460 -7.88 4.33 -23.81
CA VAL A 460 -8.40 4.73 -22.50
C VAL A 460 -9.22 3.62 -21.87
N TYR A 461 -8.89 3.25 -20.63
CA TYR A 461 -9.64 2.30 -19.81
C TYR A 461 -10.27 3.00 -18.61
N THR A 462 -11.58 2.81 -18.47
CA THR A 462 -12.42 3.24 -17.34
C THR A 462 -12.56 2.12 -16.32
N ALA A 463 -13.21 2.37 -15.19
CA ALA A 463 -13.51 1.31 -14.22
C ALA A 463 -14.35 0.15 -14.79
N GLY A 464 -15.18 0.38 -15.82
CA GLY A 464 -15.93 -0.68 -16.48
C GLY A 464 -15.06 -1.52 -17.43
N SER A 465 -14.26 -0.87 -18.28
CA SER A 465 -13.43 -1.55 -19.30
C SER A 465 -12.13 -2.15 -18.77
N ILE A 466 -11.72 -1.81 -17.54
CA ILE A 466 -10.49 -2.35 -16.95
C ILE A 466 -10.58 -3.86 -16.67
N LEU A 467 -11.78 -4.37 -16.41
CA LEU A 467 -11.97 -5.80 -16.23
C LEU A 467 -11.75 -6.54 -17.54
N ASP A 468 -12.21 -5.99 -18.67
CA ASP A 468 -11.97 -6.57 -20.00
C ASP A 468 -10.48 -6.57 -20.34
N LEU A 469 -9.76 -5.49 -19.98
CA LEU A 469 -8.31 -5.44 -20.08
C LEU A 469 -7.65 -6.59 -19.31
N LEU A 470 -8.01 -6.77 -18.04
CA LEU A 470 -7.42 -7.82 -17.20
C LEU A 470 -7.79 -9.22 -17.67
N HIS A 471 -9.00 -9.46 -18.18
CA HIS A 471 -9.36 -10.74 -18.81
C HIS A 471 -8.49 -11.04 -20.01
N PHE A 472 -8.13 -10.01 -20.77
CA PHE A 472 -7.29 -10.12 -21.95
C PHE A 472 -5.81 -10.38 -21.59
N VAL A 473 -5.25 -9.64 -20.63
CA VAL A 473 -3.82 -9.70 -20.30
C VAL A 473 -3.44 -10.68 -19.20
N SER A 474 -4.43 -11.16 -18.45
CA SER A 474 -4.25 -12.04 -17.30
C SER A 474 -5.41 -13.03 -17.12
N PRO A 475 -5.69 -13.88 -18.11
CA PRO A 475 -6.87 -14.74 -18.10
C PRO A 475 -6.88 -15.74 -16.93
N LYS A 476 -5.72 -16.25 -16.50
CA LYS A 476 -5.67 -17.22 -15.37
C LYS A 476 -5.99 -16.56 -14.05
N LEU A 477 -5.43 -15.37 -13.81
CA LEU A 477 -5.78 -14.53 -12.65
C LEU A 477 -7.28 -14.25 -12.63
N MET A 478 -7.83 -13.79 -13.76
CA MET A 478 -9.25 -13.44 -13.84
C MET A 478 -10.18 -14.65 -13.69
N ALA A 479 -9.79 -15.83 -14.19
CA ALA A 479 -10.55 -17.06 -13.99
C ALA A 479 -10.66 -17.43 -12.50
N ARG A 480 -9.57 -17.28 -11.73
CA ARG A 480 -9.57 -17.55 -10.29
C ARG A 480 -10.31 -16.46 -9.52
N GLY A 481 -9.90 -15.20 -9.65
CA GLY A 481 -10.51 -14.14 -8.84
C GLY A 481 -11.95 -13.81 -9.25
N GLY A 482 -12.33 -14.00 -10.51
CA GLY A 482 -13.72 -13.87 -10.97
C GLY A 482 -14.69 -14.88 -10.33
N ALA A 483 -14.17 -16.01 -9.84
CA ALA A 483 -14.95 -16.97 -9.05
C ALA A 483 -15.23 -16.47 -7.61
N HIS A 484 -14.40 -15.55 -7.10
CA HIS A 484 -14.40 -15.12 -5.70
C HIS A 484 -14.76 -13.66 -5.46
N PHE A 485 -14.73 -12.82 -6.49
CA PHE A 485 -14.93 -11.38 -6.35
C PHE A 485 -15.84 -10.83 -7.44
N SER A 486 -16.40 -9.67 -7.15
CA SER A 486 -17.36 -8.97 -8.00
C SER A 486 -17.12 -7.46 -7.91
N TYR A 487 -17.53 -6.76 -8.96
CA TYR A 487 -17.19 -5.35 -9.19
C TYR A 487 -18.37 -4.52 -9.65
N GLY A 488 -19.57 -5.11 -9.69
CA GLY A 488 -20.78 -4.48 -10.21
C GLY A 488 -21.50 -3.61 -9.18
N ILE A 489 -22.71 -3.20 -9.57
CA ILE A 489 -23.73 -2.64 -8.69
C ILE A 489 -24.93 -3.58 -8.83
N ALA A 490 -25.52 -4.00 -7.72
CA ALA A 490 -26.69 -4.84 -7.79
C ALA A 490 -27.90 -4.07 -8.35
N ASP A 491 -28.63 -4.66 -9.29
CA ASP A 491 -29.93 -4.12 -9.72
C ASP A 491 -30.97 -4.35 -8.63
N ASN A 492 -31.03 -5.57 -8.10
CA ASN A 492 -31.90 -5.97 -7.00
C ASN A 492 -31.14 -6.82 -5.97
N LEU A 493 -30.87 -6.27 -4.78
CA LEU A 493 -30.16 -6.98 -3.72
C LEU A 493 -30.93 -8.17 -3.10
N ASP A 494 -32.21 -8.35 -3.45
CA ASP A 494 -33.01 -9.52 -3.06
C ASP A 494 -32.87 -10.71 -4.01
N ASP A 495 -32.14 -10.56 -5.12
CA ASP A 495 -31.87 -11.67 -6.03
C ASP A 495 -31.04 -12.77 -5.32
N PRO A 496 -31.46 -14.05 -5.39
CA PRO A 496 -30.72 -15.17 -4.82
C PRO A 496 -29.26 -15.28 -5.29
N ASN A 497 -28.90 -14.73 -6.45
CA ASN A 497 -27.52 -14.73 -6.94
C ASN A 497 -26.54 -14.07 -5.93
N TYR A 498 -26.97 -13.02 -5.21
CA TYR A 498 -26.16 -12.29 -4.22
C TYR A 498 -25.94 -13.09 -2.93
N GLN A 499 -26.56 -14.27 -2.79
CA GLN A 499 -26.24 -15.23 -1.73
C GLN A 499 -24.92 -15.97 -2.01
N HIS A 500 -24.35 -15.87 -3.21
CA HIS A 500 -23.04 -16.45 -3.50
C HIS A 500 -21.90 -15.63 -2.87
N TYR A 501 -20.90 -16.30 -2.31
CA TYR A 501 -19.80 -15.66 -1.57
C TYR A 501 -18.98 -14.66 -2.37
N LYS A 502 -19.03 -14.72 -3.71
CA LYS A 502 -18.35 -13.79 -4.61
C LYS A 502 -18.79 -12.33 -4.45
N TYR A 503 -19.99 -12.10 -3.91
CA TYR A 503 -20.60 -10.78 -3.76
C TYR A 503 -20.40 -10.18 -2.38
N TRP A 504 -20.02 -10.98 -1.39
CA TRP A 504 -20.04 -10.58 0.02
C TRP A 504 -18.99 -9.55 0.42
N SER A 505 -17.93 -9.40 -0.37
CA SER A 505 -16.91 -8.35 -0.20
C SER A 505 -17.19 -7.08 -1.02
N ASN A 506 -18.21 -7.08 -1.90
CA ASN A 506 -18.60 -5.90 -2.65
C ASN A 506 -19.75 -5.17 -1.93
N PRO A 507 -19.51 -3.99 -1.33
CA PRO A 507 -20.53 -3.24 -0.60
C PRO A 507 -21.67 -2.70 -1.50
N LEU A 508 -21.51 -2.76 -2.83
CA LEU A 508 -22.54 -2.40 -3.82
C LEU A 508 -23.38 -3.61 -4.29
N GLU A 509 -23.05 -4.82 -3.85
CA GLU A 509 -23.75 -6.06 -4.18
C GLU A 509 -24.10 -6.89 -2.94
N THR A 510 -23.95 -6.29 -1.75
CA THR A 510 -24.34 -6.91 -0.49
C THR A 510 -25.03 -5.92 0.43
N LYS A 511 -25.89 -6.44 1.32
CA LYS A 511 -26.57 -5.67 2.36
C LYS A 511 -25.72 -5.61 3.62
N LEU A 512 -25.89 -4.63 4.47
CA LEU A 512 -25.40 -4.71 5.85
C LEU A 512 -26.23 -5.72 6.66
N PRO A 513 -25.68 -6.25 7.77
CA PRO A 513 -26.40 -7.19 8.64
C PRO A 513 -27.63 -6.55 9.30
N ASP A 514 -28.54 -7.39 9.81
CA ASP A 514 -29.65 -6.91 10.64
C ASP A 514 -29.17 -6.67 12.07
N ALA A 515 -28.60 -5.49 12.31
CA ALA A 515 -27.95 -5.14 13.58
C ALA A 515 -28.10 -3.65 13.92
N PRO A 516 -29.32 -3.15 14.19
CA PRO A 516 -29.57 -1.71 14.35
C PRO A 516 -28.79 -1.04 15.50
N ASP A 517 -28.38 -1.79 16.52
CA ASP A 517 -27.57 -1.28 17.64
C ASP A 517 -26.06 -1.30 17.39
N MET A 518 -25.61 -1.91 16.29
CA MET A 518 -24.20 -1.93 15.88
C MET A 518 -23.85 -0.59 15.24
N GLU A 519 -22.60 -0.14 15.37
CA GLU A 519 -22.11 1.08 14.71
C GLU A 519 -21.03 0.75 13.68
N ILE A 520 -20.98 1.49 12.57
CA ILE A 520 -19.92 1.36 11.56
C ILE A 520 -19.22 2.71 11.40
N TYR A 521 -17.89 2.69 11.51
CA TYR A 521 -17.06 3.87 11.32
C TYR A 521 -16.20 3.67 10.07
N SER A 522 -16.14 4.68 9.22
CA SER A 522 -15.16 4.83 8.14
C SER A 522 -14.11 5.84 8.59
N MET A 523 -12.94 5.35 8.96
CA MET A 523 -11.84 6.10 9.56
C MET A 523 -10.69 6.15 8.56
N TYR A 524 -10.30 7.32 8.04
CA TYR A 524 -9.24 7.39 7.02
C TYR A 524 -8.54 8.74 7.00
N GLY A 525 -7.34 8.77 6.43
CA GLY A 525 -6.57 9.99 6.29
C GLY A 525 -6.97 10.80 5.07
N VAL A 526 -6.74 12.11 5.14
CA VAL A 526 -7.04 13.05 4.07
C VAL A 526 -5.94 14.11 3.94
N GLY A 527 -5.89 14.78 2.79
CA GLY A 527 -4.91 15.80 2.48
C GLY A 527 -3.61 15.27 1.88
N ILE A 528 -3.55 13.98 1.51
CA ILE A 528 -2.38 13.35 0.89
C ILE A 528 -2.68 13.03 -0.59
N PRO A 529 -1.82 13.47 -1.53
CA PRO A 529 -1.94 13.08 -2.93
C PRO A 529 -1.92 11.56 -3.10
N THR A 530 -3.04 11.00 -3.54
CA THR A 530 -3.29 9.55 -3.61
C THR A 530 -3.55 9.12 -5.05
N GLU A 531 -2.99 7.98 -5.46
CA GLU A 531 -3.03 7.51 -6.85
C GLU A 531 -4.47 7.28 -7.34
N ARG A 532 -4.85 7.94 -8.45
CA ARG A 532 -6.22 7.96 -8.96
C ARG A 532 -6.36 7.51 -10.42
N ALA A 533 -5.35 7.78 -11.25
CA ALA A 533 -5.29 7.39 -12.66
C ALA A 533 -3.84 7.42 -13.18
N TYR A 534 -3.58 6.77 -14.31
CA TYR A 534 -2.23 6.54 -14.83
C TYR A 534 -2.12 6.85 -16.33
N VAL A 535 -0.99 7.45 -16.70
CA VAL A 535 -0.55 7.60 -18.09
C VAL A 535 0.48 6.52 -18.40
N TYR A 536 0.17 5.68 -19.36
CA TYR A 536 1.00 4.56 -19.79
C TYR A 536 1.62 4.82 -21.17
N LYS A 537 2.73 4.12 -21.42
CA LYS A 537 3.34 3.96 -22.74
C LYS A 537 3.64 2.48 -22.99
N VAL A 538 3.73 2.14 -24.27
CA VAL A 538 4.26 0.85 -24.72
C VAL A 538 5.78 0.99 -24.83
N THR A 539 6.50 0.01 -24.29
CA THR A 539 7.95 -0.02 -24.31
C THR A 539 8.40 -0.90 -25.46
N THR A 540 9.34 -0.42 -26.29
CA THR A 540 9.98 -1.21 -27.36
C THR A 540 11.09 -2.10 -26.80
N ALA A 541 10.88 -2.69 -25.61
CA ALA A 541 11.89 -3.48 -24.93
C ALA A 541 11.85 -4.93 -25.45
N THR A 542 13.03 -5.58 -25.42
CA THR A 542 13.29 -6.97 -25.82
C THR A 542 12.14 -7.93 -25.56
N ASP A 543 11.97 -8.94 -26.42
CA ASP A 543 10.91 -9.97 -26.45
C ASP A 543 10.48 -10.56 -25.09
N CYS A 544 11.33 -10.45 -24.06
CA CYS A 544 11.16 -11.01 -22.74
C CYS A 544 10.99 -9.94 -21.65
N SER A 545 10.18 -8.89 -21.86
CA SER A 545 9.91 -7.86 -20.84
C SER A 545 8.42 -7.51 -20.75
N ILE A 546 8.00 -6.85 -19.66
CA ILE A 546 6.61 -6.37 -19.54
C ILE A 546 6.43 -5.19 -20.52
N PRO A 547 5.50 -5.27 -21.48
CA PRO A 547 5.41 -4.31 -22.57
C PRO A 547 4.84 -2.95 -22.16
N PHE A 548 4.12 -2.89 -21.04
CA PHE A 548 3.42 -1.69 -20.58
C PHE A 548 4.13 -1.06 -19.40
N GLN A 549 4.35 0.25 -19.47
CA GLN A 549 5.01 1.01 -18.41
C GLN A 549 4.33 2.34 -18.15
N ILE A 550 4.33 2.79 -16.89
CA ILE A 550 3.90 4.15 -16.55
C ILE A 550 4.87 5.14 -17.22
N ASP A 551 4.33 6.13 -17.93
CA ASP A 551 5.13 7.14 -18.60
C ASP A 551 5.54 8.24 -17.62
N THR A 552 6.69 8.04 -16.99
CA THR A 552 7.25 9.02 -16.04
C THR A 552 7.63 10.35 -16.66
N SER A 553 7.66 10.46 -18.00
CA SER A 553 7.86 11.74 -18.68
C SER A 553 6.58 12.60 -18.77
N ALA A 554 5.42 12.02 -18.45
CA ALA A 554 4.15 12.73 -18.42
C ALA A 554 4.02 13.56 -17.13
N GLU A 555 4.53 14.78 -17.18
CA GLU A 555 4.43 15.80 -16.12
C GLU A 555 3.38 16.86 -16.46
N GLY A 556 2.71 17.43 -15.47
CA GLY A 556 1.85 18.57 -15.70
C GLY A 556 2.60 19.88 -15.97
N GLY A 557 1.93 20.82 -16.61
CA GLY A 557 2.53 22.11 -17.03
C GLY A 557 2.71 23.15 -15.91
N SER A 558 2.29 22.89 -14.68
CA SER A 558 2.36 23.81 -13.52
C SER A 558 2.83 23.10 -12.26
N GLU A 559 3.47 23.82 -11.32
CA GLU A 559 3.97 23.26 -10.04
C GLU A 559 2.87 22.57 -9.21
N ASP A 560 1.62 23.05 -9.32
CA ASP A 560 0.43 22.52 -8.63
C ASP A 560 -0.37 21.47 -9.46
N SER A 561 0.24 20.91 -10.50
CA SER A 561 -0.43 19.89 -11.31
C SER A 561 -0.73 18.62 -10.50
N CYS A 562 -1.92 18.05 -10.74
CA CYS A 562 -2.31 16.73 -10.27
C CYS A 562 -1.62 15.57 -10.99
N LEU A 563 -1.06 15.82 -12.18
CA LEU A 563 -0.24 14.87 -12.92
C LEU A 563 1.23 15.05 -12.53
N LYS A 564 1.82 14.02 -11.92
CA LYS A 564 3.26 13.94 -11.60
C LYS A 564 3.78 12.55 -11.94
N GLY A 565 4.85 12.47 -12.74
CA GLY A 565 5.50 11.21 -13.14
C GLY A 565 4.56 10.18 -13.77
N GLY A 566 3.60 10.61 -14.60
CA GLY A 566 2.61 9.73 -15.22
C GLY A 566 1.48 9.27 -14.30
N VAL A 567 1.37 9.82 -13.08
CA VAL A 567 0.32 9.48 -12.13
C VAL A 567 -0.53 10.71 -11.84
N PHE A 568 -1.85 10.58 -12.02
CA PHE A 568 -2.82 11.55 -11.53
C PHE A 568 -3.18 11.24 -10.09
N SER A 569 -3.09 12.24 -9.22
CA SER A 569 -3.46 12.12 -7.81
C SER A 569 -4.80 12.80 -7.48
N ALA A 570 -5.52 12.24 -6.52
CA ALA A 570 -6.71 12.80 -5.87
C ALA A 570 -6.53 12.81 -4.34
N ASP A 571 -7.52 13.33 -3.60
CA ASP A 571 -7.47 13.32 -2.13
C ASP A 571 -7.58 11.89 -1.59
N GLY A 572 -6.83 11.59 -0.52
CA GLY A 572 -6.80 10.29 0.11
C GLY A 572 -5.72 10.17 1.18
N ASP A 573 -5.36 8.93 1.47
CA ASP A 573 -4.41 8.56 2.51
C ASP A 573 -3.06 8.04 1.97
N GLU A 574 -2.67 8.40 0.74
CA GLU A 574 -1.54 7.88 -0.05
C GLU A 574 -1.86 6.60 -0.84
N THR A 575 -2.72 5.73 -0.30
CA THR A 575 -3.05 4.43 -0.92
C THR A 575 -4.49 4.34 -1.40
N VAL A 576 -5.43 4.80 -0.58
CA VAL A 576 -6.88 4.69 -0.77
C VAL A 576 -7.45 6.09 -1.01
N PRO A 577 -8.04 6.35 -2.19
CA PRO A 577 -8.72 7.61 -2.45
C PRO A 577 -9.90 7.80 -1.50
N VAL A 578 -10.18 9.04 -1.08
CA VAL A 578 -11.33 9.39 -0.22
C VAL A 578 -12.64 8.85 -0.80
N LEU A 579 -12.80 8.90 -2.13
CA LEU A 579 -13.96 8.32 -2.82
C LEU A 579 -14.20 6.86 -2.42
N SER A 580 -13.14 6.04 -2.36
CA SER A 580 -13.24 4.63 -2.03
C SER A 580 -13.46 4.40 -0.54
N ALA A 581 -12.81 5.18 0.32
CA ALA A 581 -12.90 5.00 1.77
C ALA A 581 -14.21 5.54 2.37
N GLY A 582 -14.75 6.63 1.82
CA GLY A 582 -15.84 7.39 2.41
C GLY A 582 -17.21 7.20 1.78
N LEU A 583 -17.32 6.88 0.48
CA LEU A 583 -18.60 6.99 -0.24
C LEU A 583 -19.71 6.09 0.33
N MET A 584 -19.37 4.88 0.77
CA MET A 584 -20.36 3.99 1.35
C MET A 584 -20.93 4.57 2.65
N ALA A 585 -20.11 5.10 3.56
CA ALA A 585 -20.62 5.77 4.75
C ALA A 585 -21.32 7.11 4.45
N ALA A 586 -20.89 7.84 3.42
CA ALA A 586 -21.45 9.13 3.04
C ALA A 586 -22.83 9.02 2.39
N LYS A 587 -23.08 7.94 1.63
CA LYS A 587 -24.30 7.77 0.82
C LYS A 587 -24.88 6.36 0.88
N GLY A 588 -24.10 5.35 0.52
CA GLY A 588 -24.60 3.98 0.35
C GLY A 588 -25.26 3.39 1.62
N TRP A 589 -24.67 3.65 2.79
CA TRP A 589 -25.11 3.18 4.10
C TRP A 589 -25.65 4.30 4.99
N ARG A 590 -25.81 5.50 4.45
CA ARG A 590 -26.23 6.67 5.22
C ARG A 590 -27.73 6.59 5.51
N GLY A 591 -28.07 6.29 6.76
CA GLY A 591 -29.46 6.03 7.15
C GLY A 591 -29.97 4.69 6.61
N LYS A 592 -31.29 4.59 6.40
CA LYS A 592 -31.92 3.36 5.88
C LYS A 592 -31.96 3.38 4.36
N THR A 593 -31.21 2.47 3.75
CA THR A 593 -31.09 2.31 2.28
C THR A 593 -31.21 0.83 1.91
N ARG A 594 -31.24 0.51 0.63
CA ARG A 594 -31.16 -0.87 0.12
C ARG A 594 -29.89 -1.60 0.56
N PHE A 595 -28.78 -0.87 0.75
CA PHE A 595 -27.51 -1.42 1.23
C PHE A 595 -27.44 -1.45 2.77
N ASN A 596 -28.22 -0.63 3.48
CA ASN A 596 -28.32 -0.60 4.94
C ASN A 596 -29.78 -0.73 5.41
N PRO A 597 -30.40 -1.92 5.27
CA PRO A 597 -31.82 -2.11 5.50
C PRO A 597 -32.24 -1.96 6.97
N SER A 598 -31.33 -2.26 7.90
CA SER A 598 -31.52 -2.13 9.36
C SER A 598 -31.29 -0.70 9.85
N GLY A 599 -30.69 0.17 9.02
CA GLY A 599 -30.40 1.56 9.39
C GLY A 599 -29.30 1.68 10.43
N ILE A 600 -28.29 0.79 10.38
CA ILE A 600 -27.08 0.84 11.21
C ILE A 600 -26.50 2.26 11.18
N PRO A 601 -26.25 2.90 12.34
CA PRO A 601 -25.55 4.17 12.41
C PRO A 601 -24.16 4.08 11.75
N THR A 602 -23.92 4.97 10.79
CA THR A 602 -22.65 5.08 10.07
C THR A 602 -22.02 6.45 10.28
N TYR A 603 -20.71 6.47 10.56
CA TYR A 603 -19.96 7.69 10.83
C TYR A 603 -18.69 7.77 9.98
N ILE A 604 -18.38 8.96 9.50
CA ILE A 604 -17.11 9.27 8.82
C ILE A 604 -16.18 10.00 9.79
N ARG A 605 -14.95 9.50 9.92
CA ARG A 605 -13.90 10.11 10.74
C ARG A 605 -12.65 10.32 9.87
N GLU A 606 -12.45 11.54 9.43
CA GLU A 606 -11.30 11.93 8.62
C GLU A 606 -10.19 12.50 9.52
N TYR A 607 -8.95 12.13 9.21
CA TYR A 607 -7.77 12.59 9.92
C TYR A 607 -6.89 13.36 8.94
N SER A 608 -6.89 14.69 9.07
CA SER A 608 -6.06 15.56 8.23
C SER A 608 -4.59 15.26 8.48
N HIS A 609 -3.86 14.95 7.41
CA HIS A 609 -2.42 14.72 7.50
C HIS A 609 -1.67 15.99 7.88
N ALA A 610 -0.83 15.91 8.90
CA ALA A 610 0.21 16.89 9.19
C ALA A 610 1.57 16.17 9.21
N PRO A 611 2.55 16.63 8.41
CA PRO A 611 3.88 16.05 8.43
C PRO A 611 4.54 16.28 9.79
N PRO A 612 5.38 15.35 10.28
CA PRO A 612 6.09 15.51 11.54
C PRO A 612 6.92 16.81 11.51
N ALA A 613 6.91 17.55 12.61
CA ALA A 613 7.56 18.86 12.67
C ALA A 613 9.09 18.73 12.58
N ASN A 614 9.65 17.62 13.08
CA ASN A 614 11.09 17.35 13.13
C ASN A 614 11.40 15.86 12.84
N LEU A 615 12.60 15.57 12.33
CA LEU A 615 13.09 14.20 12.06
C LEU A 615 13.12 13.29 13.31
N LEU A 616 13.18 13.89 14.50
CA LEU A 616 13.20 13.20 15.81
C LEU A 616 11.82 12.70 16.26
N GLU A 617 10.73 13.18 15.66
CA GLU A 617 9.35 12.83 16.06
C GLU A 617 8.94 11.42 15.60
N GLY A 618 9.77 10.77 14.77
CA GLY A 618 9.46 9.45 14.21
C GLY A 618 8.26 9.51 13.26
N ARG A 619 7.33 8.55 13.35
CA ARG A 619 6.05 8.61 12.62
C ARG A 619 5.19 9.73 13.22
N GLY A 620 4.68 10.62 12.36
CA GLY A 620 3.92 11.79 12.80
C GLY A 620 2.69 11.39 13.63
N THR A 621 2.58 11.95 14.83
CA THR A 621 1.42 11.79 15.76
C THR A 621 0.10 12.28 15.15
N GLN A 622 0.19 13.01 14.04
CA GLN A 622 -0.91 13.53 13.22
C GLN A 622 -0.83 13.06 11.76
N SER A 623 -0.13 11.95 11.48
CA SER A 623 -0.05 11.41 10.12
C SER A 623 -1.42 10.87 9.69
N GLY A 624 -1.86 11.27 8.50
CA GLY A 624 -2.96 10.66 7.76
C GLY A 624 -2.52 9.60 6.75
N ALA A 625 -1.25 9.21 6.68
CA ALA A 625 -0.81 8.23 5.68
C ALA A 625 -1.33 6.83 6.01
N HIS A 626 -1.64 6.02 5.00
CA HIS A 626 -2.46 4.81 5.08
C HIS A 626 -2.07 3.83 6.20
N VAL A 627 -0.76 3.66 6.43
CA VAL A 627 -0.24 2.80 7.51
C VAL A 627 0.09 3.60 8.76
N ASP A 628 0.61 4.81 8.62
CA ASP A 628 1.03 5.64 9.75
C ASP A 628 -0.14 6.19 10.56
N ILE A 629 -1.35 6.21 9.99
CA ILE A 629 -2.58 6.63 10.66
C ILE A 629 -2.89 5.80 11.91
N MET A 630 -2.38 4.57 12.03
CA MET A 630 -2.50 3.75 13.25
C MET A 630 -1.68 4.32 14.43
N GLY A 631 -0.74 5.22 14.16
CA GLY A 631 -0.03 6.03 15.16
C GLY A 631 -0.67 7.39 15.43
N ASN A 632 -1.75 7.75 14.73
CA ASN A 632 -2.40 9.05 14.87
C ASN A 632 -3.13 9.14 16.20
N PHE A 633 -2.84 10.19 16.98
CA PHE A 633 -3.35 10.31 18.35
C PHE A 633 -4.88 10.45 18.37
N ALA A 634 -5.46 11.21 17.45
CA ALA A 634 -6.90 11.38 17.38
C ALA A 634 -7.61 10.07 17.00
N LEU A 635 -7.02 9.28 16.08
CA LEU A 635 -7.56 7.97 15.71
C LEU A 635 -7.51 7.00 16.90
N ILE A 636 -6.36 6.93 17.57
CA ILE A 636 -6.18 6.07 18.74
C ILE A 636 -7.17 6.48 19.85
N GLU A 637 -7.37 7.78 20.08
CA GLU A 637 -8.35 8.26 21.05
C GLU A 637 -9.78 7.81 20.71
N ASP A 638 -10.20 7.96 19.45
CA ASP A 638 -11.53 7.50 19.01
C ASP A 638 -11.72 5.99 19.22
N VAL A 639 -10.72 5.18 18.82
CA VAL A 639 -10.73 3.72 19.01
C VAL A 639 -10.87 3.36 20.48
N ILE A 640 -10.06 3.95 21.34
CA ILE A 640 -10.07 3.63 22.77
C ILE A 640 -11.38 4.06 23.42
N ARG A 641 -11.93 5.23 23.05
CA ARG A 641 -13.22 5.70 23.58
C ARG A 641 -14.36 4.75 23.21
N VAL A 642 -14.44 4.29 21.95
CA VAL A 642 -15.46 3.31 21.52
C VAL A 642 -15.26 1.96 22.20
N ALA A 643 -14.01 1.49 22.32
CA ALA A 643 -13.68 0.26 23.03
C ALA A 643 -14.05 0.33 24.53
N ALA A 644 -13.92 1.52 25.14
CA ALA A 644 -14.37 1.81 26.51
C ALA A 644 -15.89 2.01 26.64
N GLY A 645 -16.65 2.01 25.54
CA GLY A 645 -18.12 2.01 25.53
C GLY A 645 -18.78 3.28 24.99
N ALA A 646 -18.01 4.25 24.51
CA ALA A 646 -18.57 5.43 23.86
C ALA A 646 -19.28 5.06 22.54
N THR A 647 -20.29 5.85 22.21
CA THR A 647 -21.03 5.83 20.94
C THR A 647 -20.51 6.89 19.98
N GLY A 648 -20.84 6.75 18.70
CA GLY A 648 -20.40 7.72 17.69
C GLY A 648 -20.96 9.12 17.94
N LYS A 649 -22.13 9.21 18.58
CA LYS A 649 -22.72 10.49 19.02
C LYS A 649 -21.88 11.16 20.12
N GLU A 650 -21.37 10.39 21.07
CA GLU A 650 -20.51 10.89 22.15
C GLU A 650 -19.12 11.31 21.63
N LEU A 651 -18.67 10.73 20.50
CA LEU A 651 -17.48 11.19 19.77
C LEU A 651 -17.70 12.47 18.95
N GLY A 652 -18.92 13.00 18.91
CA GLY A 652 -19.28 14.18 18.11
C GLY A 652 -19.77 13.87 16.69
N GLY A 653 -19.99 12.59 16.36
CA GLY A 653 -20.50 12.16 15.05
C GLY A 653 -19.45 12.26 13.93
N ASP A 654 -19.92 12.69 12.76
CA ASP A 654 -19.05 12.82 11.59
C ASP A 654 -18.00 13.93 11.78
N HIS A 655 -16.79 13.64 11.32
CA HIS A 655 -15.69 14.58 11.25
C HIS A 655 -15.10 14.51 9.85
N VAL A 656 -15.42 15.50 9.02
CA VAL A 656 -15.13 15.48 7.57
C VAL A 656 -14.45 16.79 7.18
N TYR A 657 -13.30 16.68 6.54
CA TYR A 657 -12.51 17.75 5.95
C TYR A 657 -12.60 17.78 4.42
N SER A 658 -12.82 16.62 3.80
CA SER A 658 -12.92 16.43 2.36
C SER A 658 -14.27 16.88 1.81
N ASP A 659 -14.37 16.95 0.48
CA ASP A 659 -15.62 17.23 -0.23
C ASP A 659 -16.49 15.97 -0.46
N ILE A 660 -16.28 14.88 0.30
CA ILE A 660 -16.92 13.58 0.04
C ILE A 660 -18.45 13.65 -0.06
N PHE A 661 -19.13 14.48 0.74
CA PHE A 661 -20.58 14.64 0.65
C PHE A 661 -21.00 15.30 -0.68
N LYS A 662 -20.25 16.28 -1.17
CA LYS A 662 -20.50 16.90 -2.48
C LYS A 662 -20.24 15.93 -3.62
N TRP A 663 -19.19 15.10 -3.51
CA TRP A 663 -18.90 14.05 -4.50
C TRP A 663 -20.00 12.99 -4.51
N ALA A 664 -20.49 12.60 -3.33
CA ALA A 664 -21.59 11.67 -3.17
C ALA A 664 -22.89 12.18 -3.82
N GLU A 665 -23.19 13.46 -3.76
CA GLU A 665 -24.34 14.07 -4.45
C GLU A 665 -24.27 13.94 -5.97
N ARG A 666 -23.06 14.03 -6.55
CA ARG A 666 -22.84 13.90 -8.01
C ARG A 666 -22.98 12.48 -8.53
N ILE A 667 -22.84 11.47 -7.66
CA ILE A 667 -22.89 10.06 -8.03
C ILE A 667 -24.34 9.60 -8.08
N ASN A 668 -24.82 9.17 -9.25
CA ASN A 668 -26.17 8.64 -9.41
C ASN A 668 -26.24 7.16 -8.99
N LEU A 669 -26.19 6.92 -7.68
CA LEU A 669 -26.39 5.60 -7.07
C LEU A 669 -27.83 5.48 -6.56
N GLN A 670 -28.56 4.46 -7.01
CA GLN A 670 -29.89 4.15 -6.50
C GLN A 670 -29.79 3.61 -5.06
N LEU A 671 -30.59 4.17 -4.14
CA LEU A 671 -30.58 3.85 -2.71
C LEU A 671 -31.83 3.10 -2.26
#